data_AF-A0A8J7D1U6-F1
#
_entry.id   AF-A0A8J7D1U6-F1
#
_cell.length_a   1.000
_cell.length_b   1.000
_cell.length_c   1.000
_cell.angle_alpha   90.00
_cell.angle_beta   90.00
_cell.angle_gamma   90.00
#
_symmetry.space_group_name_H-M   'P 1'
#
loop_
_entity.id
_entity.type
_entity.pdbx_description
1 polymer ?
#
loop_
_entity_poly.entity_id
_entity_poly.type
_entity_poly.pdbx_seq_one_letter_code
_entity_poly.pdbx_strand_id
1 'polypeptide(L)'
;MPTAVNNVITITTAEQLAAFAKAVNGGNNYSGVTIKLGADLDLNGDNYSWTPIGNGNYTFKGTFDGDGHTISNLKINSNAGYIGLFGCVDGTIQNVNLNNVNVSSSGPEYVGGLVARTHHNGNTKIENCTVSGTVSGTGNYTWNVGEIASNNSGTVSNCTFNGTVSGISSVGGLFGANFGNISNCTVIATVSGMSGVGGISGENFCNINGNTAIVTVNGTGNAEHLGGISGTNKQTTVTSGTISGTVSGNYYYSNRSKAVDYIGPNAENVSDNTQLYKLTLPSGVEATATGTGNKVVADNGNYYAAGTVTLKASDSTAVIKSTSYTNNDDGTVSLTPTADTNISSNDIAFYYKLTLQGVTVDSGTGYGGNYSDYYTGTVTLAAKTGYNLSQTSLTVTKAETITATLASGVYVFSTDDGATYQLATADNVKSNNYPDLQQAYQLTLPSGVTAANGVIIADGNYYMIPNSEVTLTIGTGAALVDVTGYSNVAANSSGTVPFKPTADVTINANNLYYAVSGLNNITASGGTYTTVNGTTYYAANSSVTLSSNVNGAIIGAATATGGKLNDNGDGTWTLTTTSAASTVTPTLYYSVNGIDGLNVTGGTSKTVSGTNYYKSGSSVTLSSNVNGAIIGAATATGGKLNDNGDGTWTLTTTSAASTVTPT
;
A
#
# COMPACT_ATOMS: atom_id res chain seq x y z
N MET A 1 -44.57 25.17 39.14
CA MET A 1 -43.19 25.18 39.68
C MET A 1 -43.23 24.80 41.14
N PRO A 2 -42.38 23.87 41.61
CA PRO A 2 -42.23 23.57 43.04
C PRO A 2 -41.78 24.80 43.85
N THR A 3 -42.12 24.84 45.14
CA THR A 3 -41.69 25.91 46.05
C THR A 3 -40.23 25.75 46.46
N ALA A 4 -39.51 26.86 46.60
CA ALA A 4 -38.13 26.82 47.08
C ALA A 4 -38.07 26.46 48.56
N VAL A 5 -37.12 25.59 48.93
CA VAL A 5 -36.74 25.30 50.32
C VAL A 5 -35.26 25.64 50.46
N ASN A 6 -34.92 26.56 51.36
CA ASN A 6 -33.54 27.06 51.54
C ASN A 6 -32.87 27.51 50.22
N ASN A 7 -33.59 28.28 49.40
CA ASN A 7 -33.18 28.71 48.06
C ASN A 7 -32.90 27.59 47.04
N VAL A 8 -33.41 26.37 47.29
CA VAL A 8 -33.33 25.25 46.35
C VAL A 8 -34.73 24.90 45.83
N ILE A 9 -34.88 24.81 44.52
CA ILE A 9 -36.08 24.29 43.84
C ILE A 9 -35.70 22.96 43.20
N THR A 10 -36.34 21.87 43.62
CA THR A 10 -36.10 20.54 43.05
C THR A 10 -37.07 20.26 41.91
N ILE A 11 -36.56 19.87 40.75
CA ILE A 11 -37.32 19.49 39.56
C ILE A 11 -37.24 17.97 39.38
N THR A 12 -38.40 17.31 39.30
CA THR A 12 -38.50 15.84 39.16
C THR A 12 -39.26 15.41 37.92
N THR A 13 -39.79 16.34 37.11
CA THR A 13 -40.50 16.02 35.87
C THR A 13 -40.16 17.00 34.74
N ALA A 14 -40.33 16.55 33.49
CA ALA A 14 -40.09 17.37 32.30
C ALA A 14 -41.03 18.60 32.24
N GLU A 15 -42.28 18.47 32.70
CA GLU A 15 -43.24 19.59 32.76
C GLU A 15 -42.81 20.66 33.75
N GLN A 16 -42.19 20.26 34.87
CA GLN A 16 -41.61 21.20 35.82
C GLN A 16 -40.40 21.93 35.21
N LEU A 17 -39.56 21.22 34.45
CA LEU A 17 -38.42 21.83 33.73
C LEU A 17 -38.89 22.84 32.67
N ALA A 18 -39.96 22.54 31.94
CA ALA A 18 -40.51 23.47 30.97
C ALA A 18 -41.24 24.66 31.63
N ALA A 19 -41.92 24.43 32.75
CA ALA A 19 -42.48 25.52 33.54
C ALA A 19 -41.38 26.46 34.07
N PHE A 20 -40.21 25.91 34.41
CA PHE A 20 -39.02 26.67 34.77
C PHE A 20 -38.52 27.51 33.59
N ALA A 21 -38.37 26.91 32.41
CA ALA A 21 -38.00 27.63 31.19
C ALA A 21 -38.95 28.79 30.91
N LYS A 22 -40.27 28.56 31.02
CA LYS A 22 -41.30 29.61 30.86
C LYS A 22 -41.16 30.73 31.88
N ALA A 23 -40.85 30.41 33.14
CA ALA A 23 -40.67 31.40 34.19
C ALA A 23 -39.44 32.28 33.95
N VAL A 24 -38.32 31.69 33.49
CA VAL A 24 -37.12 32.46 33.09
C VAL A 24 -37.44 33.39 31.93
N ASN A 25 -38.10 32.87 30.89
CA ASN A 25 -38.50 33.66 29.74
C ASN A 25 -39.59 34.70 30.05
N GLY A 26 -40.23 34.63 31.22
CA GLY A 26 -41.14 35.64 31.76
C GLY A 26 -40.47 36.68 32.66
N GLY A 27 -39.15 36.64 32.82
CA GLY A 27 -38.36 37.63 33.57
C GLY A 27 -37.91 37.21 34.97
N ASN A 28 -38.27 36.00 35.44
CA ASN A 28 -37.73 35.50 36.70
C ASN A 28 -36.32 34.91 36.48
N ASN A 29 -35.28 35.66 36.84
CA ASN A 29 -33.90 35.28 36.57
C ASN A 29 -33.30 34.27 37.57
N TYR A 30 -33.98 33.98 38.69
CA TYR A 30 -33.54 33.05 39.74
C TYR A 30 -32.15 33.34 40.34
N SER A 31 -31.73 34.61 40.38
CA SER A 31 -30.46 34.97 41.03
C SER A 31 -30.43 34.52 42.49
N GLY A 32 -29.36 33.83 42.89
CA GLY A 32 -29.20 33.28 44.24
C GLY A 32 -30.00 32.01 44.54
N VAL A 33 -30.74 31.48 43.56
CA VAL A 33 -31.53 30.24 43.68
C VAL A 33 -30.82 29.09 42.95
N THR A 34 -30.85 27.91 43.56
CA THR A 34 -30.40 26.65 42.94
C THR A 34 -31.60 25.88 42.41
N ILE A 35 -31.59 25.58 41.12
CA ILE A 35 -32.51 24.68 40.46
C ILE A 35 -31.81 23.32 40.38
N LYS A 36 -32.34 22.34 41.11
CA LYS A 36 -31.71 21.04 41.29
C LYS A 36 -32.57 19.95 40.64
N LEU A 37 -31.98 19.03 39.88
CA LEU A 37 -32.71 17.83 39.45
C LEU A 37 -32.83 16.85 40.61
N GLY A 38 -34.01 16.22 40.74
CA GLY A 38 -34.26 15.14 41.70
C GLY A 38 -34.69 13.82 41.04
N ALA A 39 -34.66 13.76 39.71
CA ALA A 39 -34.92 12.58 38.91
C ALA A 39 -34.33 12.77 37.50
N ASP A 40 -34.11 11.65 36.80
CA ASP A 40 -33.83 11.68 35.36
C ASP A 40 -35.08 12.17 34.61
N LEU A 41 -34.87 13.01 33.59
CA LEU A 41 -35.93 13.65 32.83
C LEU A 41 -35.86 13.24 31.35
N ASP A 42 -36.99 12.81 30.79
CA ASP A 42 -37.13 12.57 29.34
C ASP A 42 -37.92 13.71 28.70
N LEU A 43 -37.31 14.40 27.72
CA LEU A 43 -37.97 15.47 26.96
C LEU A 43 -38.78 14.93 25.77
N ASN A 44 -38.94 13.63 25.59
CA ASN A 44 -39.84 12.99 24.63
C ASN A 44 -39.62 13.37 23.14
N GLY A 45 -38.48 13.96 22.78
CA GLY A 45 -38.06 14.23 21.40
C GLY A 45 -39.15 14.92 20.56
N ASP A 46 -39.67 14.21 19.56
CA ASP A 46 -40.69 14.73 18.62
C ASP A 46 -42.03 15.09 19.25
N ASN A 47 -42.34 14.54 20.42
CA ASN A 47 -43.61 14.78 21.10
C ASN A 47 -43.57 16.02 22.01
N TYR A 48 -42.44 16.74 22.04
CA TYR A 48 -42.27 17.89 22.91
C TYR A 48 -41.53 19.03 22.22
N SER A 49 -42.19 20.17 22.05
CA SER A 49 -41.55 21.38 21.54
C SER A 49 -40.79 22.07 22.67
N TRP A 50 -39.48 21.87 22.73
CA TRP A 50 -38.66 22.51 23.74
C TRP A 50 -38.57 24.03 23.56
N THR A 51 -38.69 24.77 24.66
CA THR A 51 -38.40 26.21 24.72
C THR A 51 -37.12 26.42 25.54
N PRO A 52 -36.06 27.05 24.99
CA PRO A 52 -34.81 27.26 25.72
C PRO A 52 -35.01 28.00 27.05
N ILE A 53 -34.24 27.63 28.06
CA ILE A 53 -34.22 28.33 29.36
C ILE A 53 -33.42 29.63 29.19
N GLY A 54 -34.12 30.76 29.22
CA GLY A 54 -33.55 32.08 28.97
C GLY A 54 -33.37 32.39 27.48
N ASN A 55 -33.18 33.67 27.18
CA ASN A 55 -33.03 34.23 25.83
C ASN A 55 -32.26 35.57 25.88
N GLY A 56 -32.14 36.26 24.73
CA GLY A 56 -31.43 37.53 24.63
C GLY A 56 -31.94 38.67 25.54
N ASN A 57 -33.21 38.64 25.96
CA ASN A 57 -33.80 39.63 26.87
C ASN A 57 -33.77 39.18 28.34
N TYR A 58 -33.90 37.87 28.58
CA TYR A 58 -34.02 37.31 29.93
C TYR A 58 -33.01 36.19 30.13
N THR A 59 -31.95 36.45 30.90
CA THR A 59 -30.92 35.47 31.21
C THR A 59 -31.22 34.70 32.50
N PHE A 60 -30.82 33.42 32.54
CA PHE A 60 -30.81 32.66 33.78
C PHE A 60 -29.57 33.03 34.62
N LYS A 61 -29.78 33.49 35.86
CA LYS A 61 -28.73 33.97 36.78
C LYS A 61 -28.54 33.09 38.03
N GLY A 62 -29.28 31.99 38.12
CA GLY A 62 -29.19 31.05 39.23
C GLY A 62 -28.08 30.00 39.02
N THR A 63 -28.15 28.94 39.83
CA THR A 63 -27.39 27.71 39.63
C THR A 63 -28.33 26.62 39.14
N PHE A 64 -28.00 25.95 38.04
CA PHE A 64 -28.67 24.73 37.62
C PHE A 64 -27.76 23.55 37.92
N ASP A 65 -28.17 22.67 38.83
CA ASP A 65 -27.43 21.51 39.26
C ASP A 65 -28.15 20.23 38.83
N GLY A 66 -27.51 19.46 37.96
CA GLY A 66 -28.05 18.17 37.52
C GLY A 66 -28.00 17.08 38.60
N ASP A 67 -27.21 17.25 39.67
CA ASP A 67 -27.07 16.29 40.79
C ASP A 67 -26.78 14.84 40.33
N GLY A 68 -26.13 14.66 39.17
CA GLY A 68 -25.88 13.35 38.58
C GLY A 68 -27.03 12.77 37.76
N HIS A 69 -28.18 13.43 37.70
CA HIS A 69 -29.32 13.03 36.88
C HIS A 69 -29.13 13.35 35.39
N THR A 70 -29.82 12.57 34.56
CA THR A 70 -29.78 12.71 33.10
C THR A 70 -31.02 13.41 32.55
N ILE A 71 -30.84 14.37 31.64
CA ILE A 71 -31.88 14.89 30.76
C ILE A 71 -31.69 14.22 29.39
N SER A 72 -32.71 13.57 28.85
CA SER A 72 -32.63 12.81 27.59
C SER A 72 -33.55 13.36 26.51
N ASN A 73 -33.21 13.07 25.25
CA ASN A 73 -34.07 13.25 24.08
C ASN A 73 -34.47 14.71 23.82
N LEU A 74 -33.53 15.65 24.05
CA LEU A 74 -33.72 17.05 23.65
C LEU A 74 -33.77 17.15 22.12
N LYS A 75 -34.92 17.54 21.57
CA LYS A 75 -35.07 17.81 20.13
C LYS A 75 -35.49 19.26 19.90
N ILE A 76 -34.72 19.97 19.08
CA ILE A 76 -35.06 21.34 18.66
C ILE A 76 -34.85 21.44 17.16
N ASN A 77 -35.89 21.80 16.42
CA ASN A 77 -35.80 22.21 15.03
C ASN A 77 -36.44 23.59 14.88
N SER A 78 -35.63 24.64 14.85
CA SER A 78 -36.10 26.02 14.92
C SER A 78 -35.24 26.98 14.12
N ASN A 79 -35.87 27.99 13.54
CA ASN A 79 -35.19 29.12 12.88
C ASN A 79 -35.00 30.33 13.82
N ALA A 80 -35.33 30.18 15.11
CA ALA A 80 -35.10 31.20 16.12
C ALA A 80 -33.60 31.34 16.47
N GLY A 81 -33.24 32.40 17.19
CA GLY A 81 -31.94 32.52 17.83
C GLY A 81 -31.93 31.92 19.25
N TYR A 82 -30.74 31.76 19.83
CA TYR A 82 -30.51 31.29 21.20
C TYR A 82 -31.04 29.87 21.42
N ILE A 83 -30.64 28.95 20.56
CA ILE A 83 -31.11 27.57 20.57
C ILE A 83 -30.19 26.67 21.40
N GLY A 84 -30.80 25.94 22.33
CA GLY A 84 -30.19 24.92 23.19
C GLY A 84 -31.12 24.54 24.34
N LEU A 85 -30.66 23.69 25.27
CA LEU A 85 -31.38 23.47 26.53
C LEU A 85 -31.58 24.81 27.27
N PHE A 86 -30.49 25.59 27.34
CA PHE A 86 -30.47 26.98 27.77
C PHE A 86 -30.24 27.90 26.57
N GLY A 87 -31.01 29.00 26.49
CA GLY A 87 -30.79 30.01 25.45
C GLY A 87 -29.74 31.04 25.86
N CYS A 88 -29.80 31.56 27.09
CA CYS A 88 -28.80 32.50 27.59
C CYS A 88 -28.59 32.40 29.11
N VAL A 89 -27.34 32.26 29.52
CA VAL A 89 -26.94 32.04 30.92
C VAL A 89 -26.00 33.15 31.40
N ASP A 90 -26.24 33.67 32.59
CA ASP A 90 -25.41 34.61 33.37
C ASP A 90 -25.31 34.08 34.82
N GLY A 91 -25.00 32.79 34.93
CA GLY A 91 -25.09 31.98 36.16
C GLY A 91 -24.24 30.72 36.07
N THR A 92 -24.58 29.69 36.84
CA THR A 92 -23.82 28.42 36.87
C THR A 92 -24.66 27.26 36.34
N ILE A 93 -24.08 26.44 35.47
CA ILE A 93 -24.62 25.14 35.05
C ILE A 93 -23.62 24.08 35.49
N GLN A 94 -24.05 23.11 36.30
CA GLN A 94 -23.15 22.08 36.83
C GLN A 94 -23.77 20.69 36.89
N ASN A 95 -22.92 19.67 36.79
CA ASN A 95 -23.28 18.26 36.99
C ASN A 95 -24.44 17.77 36.10
N VAL A 96 -24.56 18.32 34.88
CA VAL A 96 -25.64 17.98 33.94
C VAL A 96 -25.17 16.87 33.00
N ASN A 97 -25.93 15.78 32.94
CA ASN A 97 -25.80 14.76 31.90
C ASN A 97 -26.92 14.98 30.87
N LEU A 98 -26.59 15.42 29.66
CA LEU A 98 -27.55 15.67 28.59
C LEU A 98 -27.33 14.64 27.46
N ASN A 99 -28.26 13.68 27.35
CA ASN A 99 -28.14 12.55 26.44
C ASN A 99 -29.08 12.69 25.23
N ASN A 100 -28.63 12.19 24.07
CA ASN A 100 -29.40 12.13 22.84
C ASN A 100 -29.94 13.50 22.39
N VAL A 101 -29.05 14.49 22.34
CA VAL A 101 -29.34 15.83 21.80
C VAL A 101 -29.52 15.75 20.28
N ASN A 102 -30.56 16.40 19.77
CA ASN A 102 -30.75 16.63 18.34
C ASN A 102 -31.24 18.06 18.12
N VAL A 103 -30.29 18.96 17.86
CA VAL A 103 -30.55 20.38 17.64
C VAL A 103 -30.21 20.73 16.19
N SER A 104 -31.18 21.30 15.48
CA SER A 104 -31.00 21.83 14.14
C SER A 104 -31.58 23.23 14.02
N SER A 105 -30.81 24.15 13.44
CA SER A 105 -31.28 25.49 13.13
C SER A 105 -30.88 25.97 11.75
N SER A 106 -31.82 26.63 11.07
CA SER A 106 -31.57 27.42 9.86
C SER A 106 -31.60 28.93 10.13
N GLY A 107 -31.66 29.34 11.40
CA GLY A 107 -31.79 30.72 11.86
C GLY A 107 -30.44 31.43 12.09
N PRO A 108 -30.46 32.74 12.40
CA PRO A 108 -29.24 33.55 12.39
C PRO A 108 -28.37 33.54 13.65
N GLU A 109 -28.81 33.05 14.81
CA GLU A 109 -28.10 33.37 16.07
C GLU A 109 -27.97 32.21 17.04
N TYR A 110 -26.73 31.77 17.26
CA TYR A 110 -26.25 30.88 18.33
C TYR A 110 -26.97 29.53 18.47
N VAL A 111 -26.28 28.46 18.05
CA VAL A 111 -26.80 27.09 18.12
C VAL A 111 -25.89 26.24 18.99
N GLY A 112 -26.35 25.89 20.18
CA GLY A 112 -25.68 24.93 21.05
C GLY A 112 -26.63 23.86 21.55
N GLY A 113 -26.07 22.76 22.06
CA GLY A 113 -26.86 21.69 22.66
C GLY A 113 -27.21 22.03 24.11
N LEU A 114 -26.20 22.30 24.94
CA LEU A 114 -26.41 22.67 26.34
C LEU A 114 -26.78 24.14 26.51
N VAL A 115 -25.94 25.07 26.04
CA VAL A 115 -26.16 26.51 26.15
C VAL A 115 -26.03 27.17 24.79
N ALA A 116 -26.96 28.02 24.36
CA ALA A 116 -26.74 28.75 23.11
C ALA A 116 -25.65 29.82 23.31
N ARG A 117 -25.78 30.64 24.36
CA ARG A 117 -24.82 31.71 24.65
C ARG A 117 -24.63 31.95 26.14
N THR A 118 -23.39 32.12 26.56
CA THR A 118 -23.07 32.68 27.88
C THR A 118 -23.06 34.21 27.83
N HIS A 119 -23.36 34.86 28.94
CA HIS A 119 -23.40 36.32 29.00
C HIS A 119 -22.00 36.94 28.90
N HIS A 120 -21.91 38.10 28.24
CA HIS A 120 -20.66 38.77 27.85
C HIS A 120 -19.81 39.32 29.02
N ASN A 121 -20.34 39.29 30.24
CA ASN A 121 -19.63 39.76 31.44
C ASN A 121 -18.64 38.74 32.01
N GLY A 122 -18.61 37.52 31.46
CA GLY A 122 -17.70 36.45 31.87
C GLY A 122 -18.02 35.77 33.21
N ASN A 123 -19.18 36.05 33.80
CA ASN A 123 -19.57 35.46 35.09
C ASN A 123 -20.10 34.03 34.99
N THR A 124 -20.35 33.54 33.77
CA THR A 124 -20.95 32.22 33.57
C THR A 124 -19.95 31.12 33.88
N LYS A 125 -20.42 30.07 34.57
CA LYS A 125 -19.66 28.85 34.82
C LYS A 125 -20.40 27.64 34.26
N ILE A 126 -19.70 26.79 33.52
CA ILE A 126 -20.21 25.49 33.06
C ILE A 126 -19.21 24.42 33.51
N GLU A 127 -19.61 23.55 34.43
CA GLU A 127 -18.68 22.65 35.12
C GLU A 127 -19.24 21.23 35.25
N ASN A 128 -18.42 20.21 35.00
CA ASN A 128 -18.79 18.80 35.17
C ASN A 128 -20.03 18.38 34.34
N CYS A 129 -20.17 18.89 33.13
CA CYS A 129 -21.30 18.55 32.25
C CYS A 129 -20.88 17.53 31.20
N THR A 130 -21.72 16.52 30.95
CA THR A 130 -21.54 15.55 29.86
C THR A 130 -22.66 15.70 28.86
N VAL A 131 -22.34 15.85 27.59
CA VAL A 131 -23.33 15.98 26.53
C VAL A 131 -23.06 15.02 25.38
N SER A 132 -24.12 14.44 24.82
CA SER A 132 -24.02 13.58 23.65
C SER A 132 -25.14 13.83 22.65
N GLY A 133 -24.81 13.83 21.35
CA GLY A 133 -25.80 13.99 20.29
C GLY A 133 -25.31 14.76 19.07
N THR A 134 -26.23 15.39 18.36
CA THR A 134 -25.97 16.12 17.12
C THR A 134 -26.46 17.56 17.23
N VAL A 135 -25.61 18.50 16.83
CA VAL A 135 -25.94 19.93 16.70
C VAL A 135 -25.62 20.38 15.27
N SER A 136 -26.56 21.04 14.61
CA SER A 136 -26.43 21.47 13.22
C SER A 136 -26.95 22.90 12.99
N GLY A 137 -26.12 23.74 12.36
CA GLY A 137 -26.48 25.11 11.96
C GLY A 137 -26.40 25.29 10.45
N THR A 138 -27.51 25.19 9.72
CA THR A 138 -27.56 25.10 8.25
C THR A 138 -27.93 26.40 7.52
N GLY A 139 -28.30 27.46 8.24
CA GLY A 139 -28.70 28.73 7.65
C GLY A 139 -27.51 29.62 7.27
N ASN A 140 -27.60 30.39 6.19
CA ASN A 140 -26.52 31.30 5.74
C ASN A 140 -26.06 32.34 6.78
N TYR A 141 -26.83 32.51 7.86
CA TYR A 141 -26.55 33.43 8.96
C TYR A 141 -26.10 32.71 10.23
N THR A 142 -25.93 31.37 10.25
CA THR A 142 -25.38 30.65 11.41
C THR A 142 -23.88 30.91 11.51
N TRP A 143 -23.50 31.80 12.43
CA TRP A 143 -22.10 32.20 12.58
C TRP A 143 -21.31 31.41 13.62
N ASN A 144 -21.99 30.77 14.57
CA ASN A 144 -21.36 30.09 15.69
C ASN A 144 -22.15 28.82 16.03
N VAL A 145 -21.52 27.67 15.90
CA VAL A 145 -22.10 26.37 16.29
C VAL A 145 -21.13 25.66 17.22
N GLY A 146 -21.60 25.27 18.40
CA GLY A 146 -20.80 24.55 19.37
C GLY A 146 -21.68 23.85 20.39
N GLU A 147 -21.29 22.64 20.79
CA GLU A 147 -22.20 21.80 21.56
C GLU A 147 -22.44 22.33 22.98
N ILE A 148 -21.37 22.52 23.76
CA ILE A 148 -21.49 23.00 25.14
C ILE A 148 -21.99 24.44 25.13
N ALA A 149 -21.37 25.29 24.31
CA ALA A 149 -22.00 26.56 23.97
C ALA A 149 -21.67 27.06 22.58
N SER A 150 -22.60 27.71 21.89
CA SER A 150 -22.22 28.37 20.62
C SER A 150 -21.27 29.54 20.85
N ASN A 151 -21.51 30.34 21.90
CA ASN A 151 -20.64 31.46 22.27
C ASN A 151 -20.33 31.45 23.77
N ASN A 152 -19.04 31.36 24.11
CA ASN A 152 -18.56 31.37 25.48
C ASN A 152 -17.78 32.65 25.80
N SER A 153 -18.10 33.29 26.91
CA SER A 153 -17.33 34.37 27.55
C SER A 153 -16.98 34.03 29.00
N GLY A 154 -17.54 32.94 29.54
CA GLY A 154 -17.33 32.48 30.90
C GLY A 154 -16.25 31.40 31.02
N THR A 155 -16.24 30.69 32.14
CA THR A 155 -15.31 29.57 32.37
C THR A 155 -16.01 28.23 32.14
N VAL A 156 -15.37 27.36 31.35
CA VAL A 156 -15.84 25.98 31.17
C VAL A 156 -14.77 25.00 31.63
N SER A 157 -15.16 24.07 32.49
CA SER A 157 -14.23 23.05 32.98
C SER A 157 -14.84 21.66 33.18
N ASN A 158 -14.01 20.64 33.02
CA ASN A 158 -14.37 19.23 33.27
C ASN A 158 -15.62 18.76 32.47
N CYS A 159 -15.83 19.31 31.28
CA CYS A 159 -16.97 18.95 30.44
C CYS A 159 -16.58 17.91 29.39
N THR A 160 -17.52 17.02 29.06
CA THR A 160 -17.34 16.03 28.00
C THR A 160 -18.39 16.20 26.92
N PHE A 161 -17.98 16.19 25.66
CA PHE A 161 -18.89 16.11 24.51
C PHE A 161 -18.57 14.88 23.66
N ASN A 162 -19.61 14.10 23.31
CA ASN A 162 -19.53 13.00 22.35
C ASN A 162 -20.60 13.14 21.26
N GLY A 163 -20.21 13.36 20.00
CA GLY A 163 -21.18 13.40 18.92
C GLY A 163 -20.76 14.12 17.64
N THR A 164 -21.70 14.82 17.02
CA THR A 164 -21.48 15.51 15.74
C THR A 164 -21.88 16.97 15.81
N VAL A 165 -21.02 17.85 15.28
CA VAL A 165 -21.32 19.28 15.12
C VAL A 165 -21.13 19.66 13.66
N SER A 166 -22.15 20.27 13.07
CA SER A 166 -22.05 20.79 11.70
C SER A 166 -22.55 22.23 11.60
N GLY A 167 -21.89 23.02 10.75
CA GLY A 167 -22.28 24.40 10.54
C GLY A 167 -21.68 25.00 9.28
N ILE A 168 -21.91 26.29 9.07
CA ILE A 168 -21.29 27.03 7.95
C ILE A 168 -20.03 27.74 8.43
N SER A 169 -20.13 28.60 9.44
CA SER A 169 -19.01 29.38 9.98
C SER A 169 -18.87 29.23 11.49
N SER A 170 -17.65 29.40 12.00
CA SER A 170 -17.21 29.21 13.40
C SER A 170 -17.85 27.98 14.04
N VAL A 171 -17.36 26.81 13.65
CA VAL A 171 -17.89 25.53 14.08
C VAL A 171 -16.87 24.85 14.99
N GLY A 172 -17.21 24.63 16.25
CA GLY A 172 -16.34 23.90 17.18
C GLY A 172 -17.06 22.75 17.87
N GLY A 173 -16.30 21.72 18.25
CA GLY A 173 -16.87 20.61 19.03
C GLY A 173 -17.50 21.09 20.34
N LEU A 174 -16.83 21.98 21.07
CA LEU A 174 -17.39 22.61 22.27
C LEU A 174 -18.01 23.99 21.98
N PHE A 175 -17.29 24.82 21.20
CA PHE A 175 -17.67 26.22 21.01
C PHE A 175 -17.59 26.72 19.58
N GLY A 176 -18.59 27.48 19.13
CA GLY A 176 -18.46 28.21 17.87
C GLY A 176 -17.41 29.32 17.99
N ALA A 177 -17.60 30.22 18.96
CA ALA A 177 -16.62 31.25 19.31
C ALA A 177 -16.36 31.27 20.82
N ASN A 178 -15.08 31.27 21.19
CA ASN A 178 -14.61 31.25 22.57
C ASN A 178 -13.87 32.53 22.96
N PHE A 179 -14.39 33.23 23.97
CA PHE A 179 -13.83 34.41 24.63
C PHE A 179 -13.47 34.15 26.09
N GLY A 180 -13.72 32.94 26.61
CA GLY A 180 -13.50 32.57 27.99
C GLY A 180 -12.52 31.40 28.17
N ASN A 181 -12.18 31.06 29.42
CA ASN A 181 -11.19 30.00 29.68
C ASN A 181 -11.83 28.61 29.56
N ILE A 182 -11.15 27.69 28.88
CA ILE A 182 -11.57 26.29 28.71
C ILE A 182 -10.50 25.38 29.30
N SER A 183 -10.87 24.49 30.22
CA SER A 183 -9.91 23.54 30.80
C SER A 183 -10.46 22.17 31.15
N ASN A 184 -9.62 21.13 31.05
CA ASN A 184 -9.95 19.76 31.43
C ASN A 184 -11.20 19.18 30.74
N CYS A 185 -11.53 19.67 29.54
CA CYS A 185 -12.65 19.16 28.76
C CYS A 185 -12.21 18.04 27.82
N THR A 186 -13.10 17.10 27.54
CA THR A 186 -12.90 16.01 26.57
C THR A 186 -13.89 16.13 25.41
N VAL A 187 -13.39 16.10 24.18
CA VAL A 187 -14.21 16.12 22.97
C VAL A 187 -13.98 14.84 22.19
N ILE A 188 -15.06 14.12 21.85
CA ILE A 188 -15.03 12.96 20.97
C ILE A 188 -16.05 13.20 19.86
N ALA A 189 -15.62 13.81 18.74
CA ALA A 189 -16.60 14.35 17.80
C ALA A 189 -16.18 14.40 16.34
N THR A 190 -17.17 14.35 15.45
CA THR A 190 -17.00 14.83 14.07
C THR A 190 -17.48 16.28 13.97
N VAL A 191 -16.62 17.17 13.50
CA VAL A 191 -16.90 18.60 13.35
C VAL A 191 -16.80 18.96 11.87
N SER A 192 -17.84 19.57 11.29
CA SER A 192 -17.87 19.88 9.86
C SER A 192 -18.34 21.32 9.56
N GLY A 193 -17.68 22.01 8.64
CA GLY A 193 -18.13 23.33 8.19
C GLY A 193 -17.29 23.99 7.09
N MET A 194 -17.69 25.20 6.70
CA MET A 194 -17.05 25.94 5.59
C MET A 194 -16.01 26.96 6.07
N SER A 195 -16.10 27.52 7.28
CA SER A 195 -15.11 28.50 7.74
C SER A 195 -14.91 28.42 9.25
N GLY A 196 -13.66 28.46 9.71
CA GLY A 196 -13.34 28.45 11.14
C GLY A 196 -13.84 27.18 11.83
N VAL A 197 -13.36 26.02 11.41
CA VAL A 197 -13.79 24.72 11.97
C VAL A 197 -12.70 24.17 12.88
N GLY A 198 -13.02 23.93 14.16
CA GLY A 198 -12.08 23.41 15.13
C GLY A 198 -12.59 22.22 15.93
N GLY A 199 -11.71 21.32 16.35
CA GLY A 199 -12.10 20.21 17.24
C GLY A 199 -12.70 20.67 18.57
N ILE A 200 -12.17 21.74 19.15
CA ILE A 200 -12.67 22.34 20.40
C ILE A 200 -13.46 23.63 20.12
N SER A 201 -12.88 24.57 19.36
CA SER A 201 -13.49 25.87 19.09
C SER A 201 -13.42 26.27 17.62
N GLY A 202 -14.45 26.90 17.06
CA GLY A 202 -14.34 27.46 15.70
C GLY A 202 -13.38 28.65 15.67
N GLU A 203 -13.71 29.68 16.43
CA GLU A 203 -12.85 30.83 16.71
C GLU A 203 -12.44 30.88 18.18
N ASN A 204 -11.16 31.12 18.44
CA ASN A 204 -10.63 31.25 19.78
C ASN A 204 -9.98 32.62 20.02
N PHE A 205 -10.36 33.25 21.12
CA PHE A 205 -9.87 34.53 21.62
C PHE A 205 -9.33 34.44 23.05
N CYS A 206 -9.36 33.25 23.67
CA CYS A 206 -9.02 33.06 25.08
C CYS A 206 -8.28 31.71 25.34
N ASN A 207 -7.80 31.47 26.56
CA ASN A 207 -6.94 30.31 26.83
C ASN A 207 -7.70 28.97 26.77
N ILE A 208 -7.08 27.99 26.11
CA ILE A 208 -7.54 26.59 26.05
C ILE A 208 -6.42 25.72 26.65
N ASN A 209 -6.62 25.18 27.86
CA ASN A 209 -5.56 24.51 28.62
C ASN A 209 -5.98 23.13 29.14
N GLY A 210 -5.17 22.09 28.94
CA GLY A 210 -5.39 20.77 29.54
C GLY A 210 -6.60 20.00 28.99
N ASN A 211 -7.01 20.27 27.75
CA ASN A 211 -8.16 19.61 27.12
C ASN A 211 -7.74 18.42 26.26
N THR A 212 -8.63 17.44 26.10
CA THR A 212 -8.47 16.27 25.24
C THR A 212 -9.43 16.36 24.05
N ALA A 213 -8.94 16.26 22.82
CA ALA A 213 -9.77 16.28 21.61
C ALA A 213 -9.48 15.08 20.71
N ILE A 214 -10.44 14.16 20.61
CA ILE A 214 -10.44 13.00 19.73
C ILE A 214 -11.45 13.30 18.60
N VAL A 215 -11.00 13.90 17.51
CA VAL A 215 -11.89 14.56 16.55
C VAL A 215 -11.61 14.23 15.08
N THR A 216 -12.68 14.26 14.27
CA THR A 216 -12.56 14.32 12.81
C THR A 216 -13.07 15.68 12.36
N VAL A 217 -12.22 16.48 11.71
CA VAL A 217 -12.56 17.84 11.25
C VAL A 217 -12.67 17.85 9.72
N ASN A 218 -13.87 18.10 9.21
CA ASN A 218 -14.18 18.09 7.78
C ASN A 218 -14.53 19.49 7.26
N GLY A 219 -13.76 19.98 6.29
CA GLY A 219 -14.14 21.13 5.50
C GLY A 219 -15.22 20.78 4.48
N THR A 220 -16.23 21.63 4.32
CA THR A 220 -17.23 21.52 3.26
C THR A 220 -17.05 22.64 2.22
N GLY A 221 -17.19 22.32 0.93
CA GLY A 221 -17.02 23.28 -0.16
C GLY A 221 -15.62 23.91 -0.22
N ASN A 222 -15.55 25.22 -0.41
CA ASN A 222 -14.31 26.00 -0.34
C ASN A 222 -13.99 26.36 1.11
N ALA A 223 -13.70 25.34 1.91
CA ALA A 223 -13.51 25.55 3.33
C ALA A 223 -12.29 26.45 3.64
N GLU A 224 -12.35 27.25 4.69
CA GLU A 224 -11.25 28.07 5.18
C GLU A 224 -11.03 27.85 6.68
N HIS A 225 -9.77 27.90 7.14
CA HIS A 225 -9.40 27.85 8.57
C HIS A 225 -9.93 26.60 9.31
N LEU A 226 -9.35 25.43 9.02
CA LEU A 226 -9.62 24.16 9.70
C LEU A 226 -8.49 23.83 10.69
N GLY A 227 -8.81 23.40 11.91
CA GLY A 227 -7.80 23.03 12.92
C GLY A 227 -8.23 21.92 13.86
N GLY A 228 -7.27 21.14 14.37
CA GLY A 228 -7.54 20.05 15.31
C GLY A 228 -8.07 20.54 16.66
N ILE A 229 -7.68 21.75 17.07
CA ILE A 229 -8.20 22.43 18.28
C ILE A 229 -9.10 23.58 17.90
N SER A 230 -8.57 24.54 17.14
CA SER A 230 -9.28 25.75 16.77
C SER A 230 -9.16 26.02 15.28
N GLY A 231 -10.26 26.39 14.63
CA GLY A 231 -10.22 26.80 13.22
C GLY A 231 -9.43 28.10 13.04
N THR A 232 -9.77 29.10 13.84
CA THR A 232 -9.02 30.36 13.93
C THR A 232 -8.63 30.64 15.39
N ASN A 233 -7.40 31.08 15.63
CA ASN A 233 -6.96 31.59 16.94
C ASN A 233 -6.42 33.01 16.78
N LYS A 234 -7.06 33.97 17.44
CA LYS A 234 -6.82 35.41 17.22
C LYS A 234 -6.00 36.07 18.32
N GLN A 235 -5.83 35.47 19.51
CA GLN A 235 -5.17 36.22 20.60
C GLN A 235 -4.66 35.46 21.84
N THR A 236 -4.39 34.14 21.82
CA THR A 236 -3.97 33.44 23.06
C THR A 236 -3.09 32.21 22.89
N THR A 237 -2.52 31.77 24.02
CA THR A 237 -1.85 30.48 24.20
C THR A 237 -2.89 29.36 24.26
N VAL A 238 -2.69 28.33 23.45
CA VAL A 238 -3.45 27.08 23.52
C VAL A 238 -2.46 26.02 23.99
N THR A 239 -2.69 25.44 25.17
CA THR A 239 -1.95 24.29 25.70
C THR A 239 -2.91 23.11 25.84
N SER A 240 -3.26 22.49 24.72
CA SER A 240 -4.06 21.26 24.74
C SER A 240 -3.28 20.09 25.33
N GLY A 241 -3.96 19.22 26.08
CA GLY A 241 -3.35 18.02 26.66
C GLY A 241 -3.10 16.93 25.62
N THR A 242 -4.14 16.45 24.96
CA THR A 242 -4.04 15.36 23.97
C THR A 242 -4.97 15.62 22.80
N ILE A 243 -4.46 15.56 21.57
CA ILE A 243 -5.29 15.67 20.38
C ILE A 243 -4.99 14.49 19.47
N SER A 244 -6.03 13.83 19.00
CA SER A 244 -5.96 12.71 18.07
C SER A 244 -7.07 12.89 17.04
N GLY A 245 -6.78 12.75 15.75
CA GLY A 245 -7.78 13.07 14.75
C GLY A 245 -7.29 13.23 13.33
N THR A 246 -8.22 13.38 12.40
CA THR A 246 -7.93 13.72 10.99
C THR A 246 -8.56 15.06 10.65
N VAL A 247 -7.81 15.93 9.98
CA VAL A 247 -8.30 17.20 9.42
C VAL A 247 -8.25 17.11 7.89
N SER A 248 -9.37 17.34 7.20
CA SER A 248 -9.46 17.28 5.73
C SER A 248 -10.19 18.49 5.13
N GLY A 249 -9.57 19.20 4.18
CA GLY A 249 -10.19 20.31 3.41
C GLY A 249 -9.18 21.11 2.56
N ASN A 250 -9.69 22.02 1.71
CA ASN A 250 -8.87 22.92 0.89
C ASN A 250 -8.37 24.09 1.77
N TYR A 251 -7.06 24.40 1.77
CA TYR A 251 -6.49 25.40 2.68
C TYR A 251 -6.32 26.77 2.02
N TYR A 252 -6.91 27.82 2.59
CA TYR A 252 -6.55 29.21 2.31
C TYR A 252 -5.87 29.83 3.53
N TYR A 253 -4.55 30.05 3.42
CA TYR A 253 -3.79 30.83 4.40
C TYR A 253 -4.20 32.31 4.31
N SER A 254 -4.85 32.84 5.34
CA SER A 254 -5.00 34.28 5.52
C SER A 254 -3.98 34.77 6.55
N ASN A 255 -3.28 35.86 6.22
CA ASN A 255 -2.14 36.44 6.94
C ASN A 255 -2.49 37.03 8.34
N ARG A 256 -3.51 36.52 9.04
CA ARG A 256 -3.95 37.00 10.36
C ARG A 256 -4.11 35.91 11.43
N SER A 257 -3.83 34.64 11.13
CA SER A 257 -4.18 33.52 12.01
C SER A 257 -2.95 32.67 12.37
N LYS A 258 -2.48 32.78 13.61
CA LYS A 258 -1.64 31.73 14.23
C LYS A 258 -2.56 30.56 14.57
N ALA A 259 -2.94 29.76 13.58
CA ALA A 259 -3.69 28.53 13.83
C ALA A 259 -2.80 27.61 14.67
N VAL A 260 -3.23 27.31 15.90
CA VAL A 260 -2.51 26.37 16.76
C VAL A 260 -2.81 24.96 16.26
N ASP A 261 -1.77 24.39 15.68
CA ASP A 261 -1.46 22.98 15.46
C ASP A 261 -2.44 22.09 14.66
N TYR A 262 -1.96 21.78 13.45
CA TYR A 262 -2.33 20.69 12.55
C TYR A 262 -2.17 19.31 13.21
N ILE A 263 -3.03 18.33 12.92
CA ILE A 263 -2.71 16.90 13.16
C ILE A 263 -3.22 15.99 12.03
N GLY A 264 -2.28 15.51 11.21
CA GLY A 264 -2.33 14.24 10.46
C GLY A 264 -1.39 13.21 11.11
N PRO A 265 -1.39 11.94 10.66
CA PRO A 265 -1.22 10.77 11.52
C PRO A 265 0.24 10.51 11.86
N ASN A 266 0.70 11.06 12.98
CA ASN A 266 1.63 10.46 13.94
C ASN A 266 1.82 11.49 15.05
N ALA A 267 1.23 11.20 16.21
CA ALA A 267 1.30 12.07 17.37
C ALA A 267 2.73 12.13 17.92
N GLU A 268 3.33 13.31 17.96
CA GLU A 268 4.28 13.71 19.00
C GLU A 268 4.01 15.16 19.40
N ASN A 269 3.92 15.39 20.72
CA ASN A 269 3.83 16.68 21.40
C ASN A 269 4.65 17.77 20.71
N VAL A 270 4.07 18.93 20.38
CA VAL A 270 4.90 20.15 20.38
C VAL A 270 4.12 21.39 20.80
N SER A 271 4.46 21.87 21.98
CA SER A 271 4.25 23.19 22.55
C SER A 271 5.15 24.28 21.91
N ASP A 272 5.31 24.32 20.59
CA ASP A 272 6.16 25.35 19.94
C ASP A 272 5.46 25.99 18.73
N ASN A 273 5.31 27.31 18.85
CA ASN A 273 4.80 28.28 17.88
C ASN A 273 5.75 28.45 16.65
N THR A 274 6.26 27.35 16.09
CA THR A 274 7.30 27.40 15.04
C THR A 274 6.67 27.70 13.67
N GLN A 275 7.03 28.84 13.07
CA GLN A 275 6.62 29.23 11.73
C GLN A 275 7.18 28.24 10.69
N LEU A 276 6.31 27.66 9.86
CA LEU A 276 6.68 26.83 8.71
C LEU A 276 6.85 27.71 7.46
N TYR A 277 7.88 27.44 6.67
CA TYR A 277 8.12 28.06 5.37
C TYR A 277 7.89 27.05 4.26
N LYS A 278 7.34 27.51 3.13
CA LYS A 278 7.15 26.66 1.95
C LYS A 278 8.50 26.32 1.33
N LEU A 279 8.70 25.06 1.02
CA LEU A 279 9.81 24.50 0.26
C LEU A 279 9.26 23.90 -1.04
N THR A 280 9.63 24.50 -2.16
CA THR A 280 9.43 23.89 -3.49
C THR A 280 10.69 23.11 -3.84
N LEU A 281 10.57 21.80 -4.06
CA LEU A 281 11.70 20.91 -4.34
C LEU A 281 11.68 20.44 -5.79
N PRO A 282 12.85 20.13 -6.39
CA PRO A 282 12.90 19.52 -7.71
C PRO A 282 12.42 18.06 -7.64
N SER A 283 12.00 17.52 -8.79
CA SER A 283 11.52 16.13 -8.89
C SER A 283 12.57 15.14 -8.38
N GLY A 284 12.14 14.15 -7.60
CA GLY A 284 13.00 13.12 -7.01
C GLY A 284 13.75 13.53 -5.74
N VAL A 285 13.43 14.69 -5.15
CA VAL A 285 13.95 15.12 -3.84
C VAL A 285 12.83 15.11 -2.80
N GLU A 286 13.16 14.58 -1.62
CA GLU A 286 12.30 14.57 -0.43
C GLU A 286 12.95 15.35 0.71
N ALA A 287 12.13 15.98 1.55
CA ALA A 287 12.57 16.61 2.79
C ALA A 287 12.14 15.79 4.01
N THR A 288 13.00 15.76 5.02
CA THR A 288 12.77 15.09 6.31
C THR A 288 13.26 15.97 7.46
N ALA A 289 12.63 15.86 8.63
CA ALA A 289 13.07 16.54 9.83
C ALA A 289 13.99 15.61 10.64
N THR A 290 15.17 16.10 11.04
CA THR A 290 16.09 15.39 11.92
C THR A 290 16.40 16.27 13.14
N GLY A 291 16.22 15.74 14.35
CA GLY A 291 16.45 16.47 15.59
C GLY A 291 15.20 17.12 16.20
N THR A 292 15.28 17.36 17.52
CA THR A 292 14.17 17.87 18.33
C THR A 292 13.83 19.32 17.97
N GLY A 293 12.57 19.61 17.64
CA GLY A 293 12.07 20.96 17.30
C GLY A 293 12.03 21.30 15.80
N ASN A 294 12.62 20.46 14.93
CA ASN A 294 12.53 20.59 13.48
C ASN A 294 11.24 19.95 12.95
N LYS A 295 10.61 20.53 11.93
CA LYS A 295 9.34 20.06 11.36
C LYS A 295 9.41 20.02 9.83
N VAL A 296 8.87 18.97 9.21
CA VAL A 296 8.61 18.88 7.76
C VAL A 296 7.22 18.28 7.54
N VAL A 297 6.41 18.93 6.71
CA VAL A 297 5.09 18.47 6.29
C VAL A 297 5.05 18.43 4.77
N ALA A 298 4.58 17.32 4.19
CA ALA A 298 4.35 17.19 2.76
C ALA A 298 2.83 17.28 2.48
N ASP A 299 2.42 18.15 1.55
CA ASP A 299 1.04 18.29 1.10
C ASP A 299 0.97 18.51 -0.41
N ASN A 300 0.30 17.61 -1.13
CA ASN A 300 0.10 17.67 -2.58
C ASN A 300 1.36 18.05 -3.39
N GLY A 301 2.51 17.46 -3.05
CA GLY A 301 3.79 17.69 -3.73
C GLY A 301 4.55 18.96 -3.31
N ASN A 302 4.05 19.71 -2.33
CA ASN A 302 4.77 20.82 -1.68
C ASN A 302 5.28 20.37 -0.31
N TYR A 303 6.42 20.93 0.11
CA TYR A 303 6.96 20.72 1.46
C TYR A 303 6.82 22.01 2.28
N TYR A 304 6.62 21.86 3.58
CA TYR A 304 6.57 22.97 4.54
C TYR A 304 7.45 22.63 5.73
N ALA A 305 8.38 23.52 6.08
CA ALA A 305 9.47 23.20 6.98
C ALA A 305 9.74 24.29 8.01
N ALA A 306 10.14 23.87 9.21
CA ALA A 306 10.66 24.75 10.25
C ALA A 306 11.90 24.14 10.90
N GLY A 307 12.87 24.99 11.25
CA GLY A 307 14.16 24.55 11.76
C GLY A 307 15.02 23.90 10.66
N THR A 308 16.06 23.19 11.06
CA THR A 308 16.95 22.52 10.12
C THR A 308 16.31 21.26 9.56
N VAL A 309 16.27 21.12 8.24
CA VAL A 309 15.68 19.97 7.55
C VAL A 309 16.71 19.32 6.64
N THR A 310 16.55 18.02 6.46
CA THR A 310 17.43 17.18 5.65
C THR A 310 16.73 16.79 4.36
N LEU A 311 17.31 17.18 3.23
CA LEU A 311 16.92 16.76 1.89
C LEU A 311 17.66 15.49 1.48
N LYS A 312 16.97 14.60 0.79
CA LYS A 312 17.53 13.35 0.23
C LYS A 312 16.93 13.03 -1.13
N ALA A 313 17.58 12.15 -1.89
CA ALA A 313 16.96 11.56 -3.07
C ALA A 313 15.80 10.64 -2.66
N SER A 314 14.70 10.68 -3.42
CA SER A 314 13.60 9.71 -3.32
C SER A 314 14.04 8.30 -3.74
N ASP A 315 14.98 8.20 -4.69
CA ASP A 315 15.59 6.95 -5.09
C ASP A 315 16.70 6.56 -4.11
N SER A 316 16.49 5.46 -3.39
CA SER A 316 17.46 4.90 -2.43
C SER A 316 18.83 4.53 -3.03
N THR A 317 18.93 4.43 -4.35
CA THR A 317 20.19 4.15 -5.07
C THR A 317 20.95 5.41 -5.47
N ALA A 318 20.40 6.59 -5.18
CA ALA A 318 20.97 7.89 -5.46
C ALA A 318 21.32 8.65 -4.17
N VAL A 319 22.26 9.58 -4.29
CA VAL A 319 22.57 10.59 -3.27
C VAL A 319 22.54 11.96 -3.91
N ILE A 320 22.41 13.00 -3.09
CA ILE A 320 22.35 14.39 -3.57
C ILE A 320 23.48 15.23 -3.01
N LYS A 321 23.86 16.25 -3.78
CA LYS A 321 24.84 17.26 -3.39
C LYS A 321 24.33 18.63 -3.80
N SER A 322 24.57 19.63 -2.97
CA SER A 322 24.22 21.02 -3.23
C SER A 322 25.46 21.91 -3.28
N THR A 323 25.40 22.93 -4.12
CA THR A 323 26.35 24.07 -4.08
C THR A 323 25.84 25.23 -3.23
N SER A 324 24.55 25.22 -2.89
CA SER A 324 23.84 26.32 -2.22
C SER A 324 23.57 26.02 -0.74
N TYR A 325 23.66 24.76 -0.33
CA TYR A 325 23.30 24.28 1.01
C TYR A 325 24.35 23.32 1.60
N THR A 326 24.21 22.99 2.88
CA THR A 326 25.18 22.16 3.61
C THR A 326 25.07 20.71 3.18
N ASN A 327 26.16 20.13 2.66
CA ASN A 327 26.24 18.71 2.35
C ASN A 327 26.63 17.92 3.60
N ASN A 328 25.92 16.83 3.86
CA ASN A 328 26.21 15.92 4.97
C ASN A 328 27.02 14.72 4.48
N ASP A 329 27.74 14.07 5.39
CA ASP A 329 28.60 12.92 5.09
C ASP A 329 27.85 11.65 4.68
N ASP A 330 26.52 11.64 4.80
CA ASP A 330 25.61 10.52 4.49
C ASP A 330 24.90 10.68 3.12
N GLY A 331 25.36 11.59 2.27
CA GLY A 331 24.78 11.79 0.94
C GLY A 331 23.50 12.63 0.93
N THR A 332 23.18 13.29 2.04
CA THR A 332 22.03 14.19 2.18
C THR A 332 22.46 15.66 2.24
N VAL A 333 21.48 16.57 2.14
CA VAL A 333 21.71 18.02 2.18
C VAL A 333 20.88 18.66 3.30
N SER A 334 21.51 19.40 4.20
CA SER A 334 20.83 20.15 5.27
C SER A 334 20.58 21.60 4.86
N LEU A 335 19.39 22.12 5.20
CA LEU A 335 19.06 23.55 5.07
C LEU A 335 18.14 24.00 6.19
N THR A 336 18.16 25.29 6.52
CA THR A 336 17.23 25.90 7.49
C THR A 336 16.48 27.03 6.78
N PRO A 337 15.19 26.84 6.42
CA PRO A 337 14.47 27.88 5.71
C PRO A 337 14.11 29.01 6.67
N THR A 338 14.31 30.25 6.22
CA THR A 338 13.91 31.48 6.92
C THR A 338 12.86 32.28 6.16
N ALA A 339 12.48 31.80 4.98
CA ALA A 339 11.44 32.32 4.09
C ALA A 339 11.02 31.20 3.12
N ASP A 340 9.91 31.41 2.41
CA ASP A 340 9.51 30.51 1.31
C ASP A 340 10.67 30.39 0.30
N THR A 341 11.12 29.16 0.06
CA THR A 341 12.33 28.87 -0.69
C THR A 341 12.00 27.93 -1.85
N ASN A 342 12.46 28.28 -3.05
CA ASN A 342 12.35 27.44 -4.23
C ASN A 342 13.72 26.85 -4.56
N ILE A 343 13.84 25.53 -4.44
CA ILE A 343 15.06 24.79 -4.72
C ILE A 343 14.95 24.23 -6.12
N SER A 344 15.84 24.65 -7.00
CA SER A 344 15.84 24.25 -8.40
C SER A 344 16.74 23.03 -8.65
N SER A 345 16.64 22.44 -9.83
CA SER A 345 17.57 21.40 -10.31
C SER A 345 19.01 21.90 -10.48
N ASN A 346 19.25 23.21 -10.41
CA ASN A 346 20.60 23.77 -10.43
C ASN A 346 21.20 23.87 -9.02
N ASP A 347 20.37 23.85 -7.97
CA ASP A 347 20.82 23.93 -6.58
C ASP A 347 21.24 22.57 -6.03
N ILE A 348 20.71 21.49 -6.62
CA ILE A 348 20.92 20.11 -6.20
C ILE A 348 21.25 19.23 -7.41
N ALA A 349 22.35 18.49 -7.32
CA ALA A 349 22.75 17.49 -8.29
C ALA A 349 22.56 16.08 -7.72
N PHE A 350 22.03 15.18 -8.55
CA PHE A 350 21.92 13.75 -8.26
C PHE A 350 23.17 13.01 -8.68
N TYR A 351 23.62 12.09 -7.84
CA TYR A 351 24.67 11.12 -8.14
C TYR A 351 24.12 9.72 -7.94
N TYR A 352 24.47 8.81 -8.84
CA TYR A 352 23.98 7.44 -8.83
C TYR A 352 25.12 6.45 -8.71
N LYS A 353 24.85 5.34 -8.01
CA LYS A 353 25.83 4.28 -7.81
C LYS A 353 26.15 3.54 -9.11
N LEU A 354 27.43 3.40 -9.41
CA LEU A 354 27.92 2.50 -10.46
C LEU A 354 28.61 1.29 -9.82
N THR A 355 28.18 0.09 -10.20
CA THR A 355 28.87 -1.15 -9.81
C THR A 355 29.76 -1.60 -10.96
N LEU A 356 31.08 -1.60 -10.76
CA LEU A 356 32.06 -1.80 -11.84
C LEU A 356 32.79 -3.15 -11.70
N GLN A 357 32.62 -4.03 -12.67
CA GLN A 357 33.30 -5.33 -12.74
C GLN A 357 34.27 -5.36 -13.92
N GLY A 358 35.57 -5.48 -13.66
CA GLY A 358 36.60 -5.41 -14.71
C GLY A 358 36.77 -4.03 -15.35
N VAL A 359 36.11 -3.00 -14.81
CA VAL A 359 36.09 -1.62 -15.32
C VAL A 359 36.52 -0.64 -14.23
N THR A 360 37.13 0.47 -14.62
CA THR A 360 37.39 1.66 -13.80
C THR A 360 36.80 2.89 -14.48
N VAL A 361 36.43 3.90 -13.69
CA VAL A 361 36.14 5.23 -14.24
C VAL A 361 37.47 5.95 -14.44
N ASP A 362 37.74 6.33 -15.69
CA ASP A 362 38.95 7.05 -16.09
C ASP A 362 38.82 8.55 -15.84
N SER A 363 37.67 9.12 -16.21
CA SER A 363 37.32 10.51 -15.89
C SER A 363 35.81 10.70 -15.77
N GLY A 364 35.40 11.69 -14.99
CA GLY A 364 33.99 12.00 -14.76
C GLY A 364 33.77 12.74 -13.44
N THR A 365 32.53 13.16 -13.21
CA THR A 365 32.14 13.87 -12.00
C THR A 365 31.68 12.88 -10.93
N GLY A 366 32.59 12.47 -10.05
CA GLY A 366 32.30 11.61 -8.90
C GLY A 366 31.88 12.38 -7.65
N TYR A 367 31.17 11.73 -6.73
CA TYR A 367 30.73 12.35 -5.48
C TYR A 367 31.89 12.58 -4.48
N GLY A 368 32.73 11.54 -4.30
CA GLY A 368 33.87 11.50 -3.37
C GLY A 368 33.56 10.88 -1.99
N GLY A 369 34.59 10.74 -1.14
CA GLY A 369 34.43 10.24 0.24
C GLY A 369 33.87 8.82 0.33
N ASN A 370 32.91 8.61 1.24
CA ASN A 370 32.20 7.33 1.43
C ASN A 370 31.33 6.91 0.22
N TYR A 371 31.14 7.80 -0.76
CA TYR A 371 30.36 7.59 -1.98
C TYR A 371 31.24 7.66 -3.23
N SER A 372 32.47 7.13 -3.15
CA SER A 372 33.42 7.11 -4.27
C SER A 372 32.88 6.48 -5.54
N ASP A 373 31.92 5.56 -5.41
CA ASP A 373 31.32 4.80 -6.51
C ASP A 373 30.08 5.49 -7.11
N TYR A 374 29.79 6.72 -6.70
CA TYR A 374 28.64 7.50 -7.16
C TYR A 374 29.07 8.59 -8.14
N TYR A 375 28.39 8.66 -9.28
CA TYR A 375 28.74 9.54 -10.40
C TYR A 375 27.53 10.27 -10.95
N THR A 376 27.79 11.37 -11.67
CA THR A 376 26.77 12.14 -12.38
C THR A 376 27.28 12.58 -13.76
N GLY A 377 26.35 12.81 -14.70
CA GLY A 377 26.67 13.23 -16.05
C GLY A 377 27.42 12.16 -16.86
N THR A 378 28.22 12.59 -17.83
CA THR A 378 29.01 11.67 -18.67
C THR A 378 30.30 11.26 -17.94
N VAL A 379 30.52 9.96 -17.81
CA VAL A 379 31.77 9.36 -17.33
C VAL A 379 32.46 8.62 -18.48
N THR A 380 33.79 8.67 -18.51
CA THR A 380 34.65 7.87 -19.39
C THR A 380 35.14 6.65 -18.62
N LEU A 381 35.07 5.50 -19.25
CA LEU A 381 35.35 4.19 -18.67
C LEU A 381 36.66 3.64 -19.27
N ALA A 382 37.44 2.95 -18.43
CA ALA A 382 38.62 2.20 -18.83
C ALA A 382 38.52 0.75 -18.36
N ALA A 383 39.06 -0.19 -19.15
CA ALA A 383 39.17 -1.57 -18.72
C ALA A 383 40.27 -1.68 -17.65
N LYS A 384 40.01 -2.49 -16.60
CA LYS A 384 41.10 -2.94 -15.71
C LYS A 384 42.08 -3.80 -16.52
N THR A 385 43.33 -3.86 -16.07
CA THR A 385 44.35 -4.71 -16.69
C THR A 385 43.83 -6.14 -16.86
N GLY A 386 43.89 -6.64 -18.08
CA GLY A 386 43.41 -7.98 -18.42
C GLY A 386 41.92 -8.10 -18.71
N TYR A 387 41.22 -6.98 -18.94
CA TYR A 387 39.85 -6.93 -19.44
C TYR A 387 39.74 -6.14 -20.76
N ASN A 388 38.69 -6.42 -21.53
CA ASN A 388 38.23 -5.71 -22.72
C ASN A 388 36.91 -4.98 -22.41
N LEU A 389 36.83 -3.72 -22.82
CA LEU A 389 35.68 -2.86 -22.56
C LEU A 389 34.87 -2.66 -23.85
N SER A 390 33.55 -2.87 -23.76
CA SER A 390 32.62 -2.71 -24.89
C SER A 390 32.13 -1.28 -25.10
N GLN A 391 32.22 -0.44 -24.06
CA GLN A 391 31.74 0.94 -24.05
C GLN A 391 32.71 1.84 -23.30
N THR A 392 33.21 2.88 -23.96
CA THR A 392 34.23 3.79 -23.41
C THR A 392 33.64 4.98 -22.65
N SER A 393 32.33 5.24 -22.73
CA SER A 393 31.68 6.29 -21.96
C SER A 393 30.19 6.02 -21.72
N LEU A 394 29.64 6.55 -20.63
CA LEU A 394 28.24 6.39 -20.23
C LEU A 394 27.71 7.71 -19.65
N THR A 395 26.45 8.05 -19.94
CA THR A 395 25.74 9.14 -19.24
C THR A 395 24.96 8.56 -18.07
N VAL A 396 25.36 8.92 -16.85
CA VAL A 396 24.79 8.41 -15.60
C VAL A 396 23.51 9.18 -15.28
N THR A 397 22.36 8.52 -15.46
CA THR A 397 21.03 9.06 -15.12
C THR A 397 20.28 8.21 -14.09
N LYS A 398 20.82 7.04 -13.75
CA LYS A 398 20.31 6.08 -12.77
C LYS A 398 21.45 5.17 -12.30
N ALA A 399 21.19 4.36 -11.27
CA ALA A 399 22.16 3.34 -10.84
C ALA A 399 22.29 2.21 -11.87
N GLU A 400 23.52 1.76 -12.13
CA GLU A 400 23.82 0.75 -13.16
C GLU A 400 24.97 -0.18 -12.75
N THR A 401 25.03 -1.36 -13.38
CA THR A 401 26.16 -2.30 -13.27
C THR A 401 26.87 -2.41 -14.61
N ILE A 402 28.18 -2.18 -14.62
CA ILE A 402 29.04 -2.21 -15.80
C ILE A 402 30.02 -3.37 -15.68
N THR A 403 30.03 -4.25 -16.67
CA THR A 403 30.91 -5.42 -16.70
C THR A 403 31.74 -5.42 -17.98
N ALA A 404 33.07 -5.54 -17.83
CA ALA A 404 33.99 -5.80 -18.92
C ALA A 404 34.27 -7.30 -19.07
N THR A 405 34.64 -7.72 -20.28
CA THR A 405 35.00 -9.11 -20.60
C THR A 405 36.49 -9.36 -20.34
N LEU A 406 36.91 -10.57 -20.00
CA LEU A 406 38.34 -10.87 -19.84
C LEU A 406 39.08 -10.75 -21.18
N ALA A 407 40.29 -10.20 -21.13
CA ALA A 407 41.21 -10.22 -22.26
C ALA A 407 41.76 -11.64 -22.47
N SER A 408 41.99 -12.00 -23.74
CA SER A 408 42.65 -13.27 -24.08
C SER A 408 44.03 -13.35 -23.42
N GLY A 409 44.42 -14.50 -22.84
CA GLY A 409 45.71 -14.67 -22.16
C GLY A 409 45.69 -14.45 -20.64
N VAL A 410 44.53 -14.12 -20.05
CA VAL A 410 44.39 -13.70 -18.65
C VAL A 410 43.58 -14.70 -17.83
N TYR A 411 44.08 -14.99 -16.64
CA TYR A 411 43.67 -16.08 -15.77
C TYR A 411 43.16 -15.51 -14.44
N VAL A 412 42.10 -16.08 -13.89
CA VAL A 412 41.50 -15.72 -12.60
C VAL A 412 41.47 -16.93 -11.69
N PHE A 413 42.05 -16.83 -10.50
CA PHE A 413 42.04 -17.92 -9.50
C PHE A 413 41.61 -17.41 -8.12
N SER A 414 40.88 -18.27 -7.39
CA SER A 414 40.51 -18.04 -6.00
C SER A 414 41.66 -18.42 -5.09
N THR A 415 41.92 -17.61 -4.07
CA THR A 415 42.82 -17.98 -2.96
C THR A 415 42.14 -18.96 -2.00
N ASP A 416 42.94 -19.62 -1.15
CA ASP A 416 42.50 -20.67 -0.19
C ASP A 416 41.45 -20.20 0.83
N ASP A 417 41.25 -18.89 0.99
CA ASP A 417 40.22 -18.30 1.84
C ASP A 417 38.88 -18.09 1.13
N GLY A 418 38.75 -18.49 -0.14
CA GLY A 418 37.51 -18.49 -0.91
C GLY A 418 36.91 -17.10 -1.19
N ALA A 419 37.61 -16.01 -0.84
CA ALA A 419 37.05 -14.66 -0.86
C ALA A 419 37.82 -13.68 -1.75
N THR A 420 39.09 -13.95 -2.10
CA THR A 420 39.87 -13.09 -2.99
C THR A 420 40.26 -13.77 -4.30
N TYR A 421 40.11 -13.02 -5.41
CA TYR A 421 40.45 -13.46 -6.76
C TYR A 421 41.69 -12.71 -7.25
N GLN A 422 42.69 -13.43 -7.78
CA GLN A 422 43.86 -12.81 -8.41
C GLN A 422 43.83 -12.96 -9.93
N LEU A 423 44.23 -11.90 -10.64
CA LEU A 423 44.46 -11.91 -12.08
C LEU A 423 45.94 -12.17 -12.37
N ALA A 424 46.22 -13.17 -13.21
CA ALA A 424 47.57 -13.41 -13.73
C ALA A 424 47.56 -13.55 -15.25
N THR A 425 48.64 -13.13 -15.88
CA THR A 425 48.94 -13.49 -17.27
C THR A 425 49.52 -14.89 -17.32
N ALA A 426 49.40 -15.57 -18.47
CA ALA A 426 50.00 -16.88 -18.70
C ALA A 426 51.51 -16.96 -18.32
N ASP A 427 52.24 -15.85 -18.45
CA ASP A 427 53.67 -15.76 -18.12
C ASP A 427 53.92 -15.67 -16.61
N ASN A 428 53.06 -14.98 -15.85
CA ASN A 428 53.18 -14.84 -14.39
C ASN A 428 52.78 -16.11 -13.62
N VAL A 429 51.85 -16.89 -14.17
CA VAL A 429 51.49 -18.21 -13.64
C VAL A 429 52.71 -19.15 -13.62
N LYS A 430 53.58 -19.05 -14.64
CA LYS A 430 54.76 -19.91 -14.81
C LYS A 430 55.95 -19.48 -13.94
N SER A 431 56.07 -18.21 -13.57
CA SER A 431 57.25 -17.65 -12.89
C SER A 431 57.17 -17.68 -11.35
N ASN A 432 55.97 -17.65 -10.75
CA ASN A 432 55.78 -17.55 -9.30
C ASN A 432 55.66 -18.88 -8.54
N ASN A 433 55.99 -20.02 -9.16
CA ASN A 433 55.90 -21.35 -8.51
C ASN A 433 54.59 -21.55 -7.73
N TYR A 434 53.45 -21.56 -8.42
CA TYR A 434 52.23 -22.19 -7.92
C TYR A 434 52.29 -23.68 -8.31
N PRO A 435 52.93 -24.57 -7.52
CA PRO A 435 53.14 -25.98 -7.90
C PRO A 435 51.82 -26.72 -8.16
N ASP A 436 50.72 -26.26 -7.56
CA ASP A 436 49.38 -26.82 -7.72
C ASP A 436 48.81 -26.61 -9.14
N LEU A 437 49.29 -25.60 -9.88
CA LEU A 437 48.95 -25.38 -11.28
C LEU A 437 49.69 -26.31 -12.25
N GLN A 438 50.84 -26.87 -11.86
CA GLN A 438 51.56 -27.85 -12.70
C GLN A 438 50.91 -29.24 -12.70
N GLN A 439 50.04 -29.51 -11.72
CA GLN A 439 49.30 -30.77 -11.59
C GLN A 439 47.79 -30.60 -11.82
N ALA A 440 47.33 -29.39 -12.20
CA ALA A 440 45.92 -29.11 -12.39
C ALA A 440 45.30 -29.89 -13.55
N TYR A 441 44.07 -30.34 -13.35
CA TYR A 441 43.30 -31.12 -14.33
C TYR A 441 42.38 -30.21 -15.14
N GLN A 442 42.32 -30.35 -16.46
CA GLN A 442 41.43 -29.54 -17.27
C GLN A 442 39.97 -29.88 -16.97
N LEU A 443 39.15 -28.84 -16.79
CA LEU A 443 37.70 -28.91 -16.67
C LEU A 443 37.05 -28.22 -17.87
N THR A 444 36.39 -29.00 -18.69
CA THR A 444 35.57 -28.47 -19.79
C THR A 444 34.13 -28.46 -19.33
N LEU A 445 33.47 -27.30 -19.39
CA LEU A 445 32.08 -27.12 -18.98
C LEU A 445 31.20 -26.75 -20.18
N PRO A 446 29.91 -27.16 -20.19
CA PRO A 446 28.98 -26.67 -21.19
C PRO A 446 28.53 -25.24 -20.85
N SER A 447 28.00 -24.54 -21.84
CA SER A 447 27.44 -23.18 -21.65
C SER A 447 26.39 -23.16 -20.54
N GLY A 448 26.47 -22.18 -19.64
CA GLY A 448 25.53 -22.01 -18.51
C GLY A 448 25.90 -22.78 -17.23
N VAL A 449 27.00 -23.55 -17.23
CA VAL A 449 27.58 -24.16 -16.02
C VAL A 449 28.84 -23.40 -15.64
N THR A 450 28.94 -23.01 -14.39
CA THR A 450 30.16 -22.41 -13.82
C THR A 450 30.74 -23.34 -12.77
N ALA A 451 32.05 -23.29 -12.59
CA ALA A 451 32.72 -23.96 -11.49
C ALA A 451 33.32 -22.92 -10.54
N ALA A 452 33.22 -23.21 -9.24
CA ALA A 452 33.80 -22.44 -8.16
C ALA A 452 34.40 -23.41 -7.13
N ASN A 453 35.25 -22.88 -6.24
CA ASN A 453 36.05 -23.64 -5.27
C ASN A 453 37.03 -24.62 -5.95
N GLY A 454 38.32 -24.54 -5.61
CA GLY A 454 39.32 -25.48 -6.14
C GLY A 454 39.51 -25.45 -7.67
N VAL A 455 39.19 -24.34 -8.35
CA VAL A 455 39.30 -24.19 -9.81
C VAL A 455 39.96 -22.85 -10.19
N ILE A 456 40.68 -22.87 -11.30
CA ILE A 456 41.44 -21.78 -11.91
C ILE A 456 40.90 -21.55 -13.31
N ILE A 457 40.54 -20.30 -13.64
CA ILE A 457 40.00 -19.93 -14.95
C ILE A 457 41.12 -19.28 -15.78
N ALA A 458 41.20 -19.64 -17.05
CA ALA A 458 42.44 -19.59 -17.80
C ALA A 458 42.16 -19.65 -19.30
N ASP A 459 42.30 -18.53 -20.02
CA ASP A 459 41.95 -18.46 -21.45
C ASP A 459 40.52 -18.95 -21.75
N GLY A 460 39.59 -18.69 -20.83
CA GLY A 460 38.20 -19.16 -20.92
C GLY A 460 38.00 -20.64 -20.59
N ASN A 461 39.06 -21.38 -20.24
CA ASN A 461 39.00 -22.76 -19.79
C ASN A 461 39.08 -22.84 -18.26
N TYR A 462 38.52 -23.89 -17.66
CA TYR A 462 38.64 -24.17 -16.23
C TYR A 462 39.73 -25.21 -16.01
N TYR A 463 40.51 -25.07 -14.95
CA TYR A 463 41.54 -26.01 -14.50
C TYR A 463 41.36 -26.28 -13.01
N MET A 464 41.11 -27.52 -12.64
CA MET A 464 40.83 -27.93 -11.28
C MET A 464 42.12 -28.23 -10.53
N ILE A 465 42.18 -27.78 -9.28
CA ILE A 465 43.27 -28.07 -8.36
C ILE A 465 43.09 -29.51 -7.86
N PRO A 466 44.12 -30.38 -7.93
CA PRO A 466 44.01 -31.77 -7.50
C PRO A 466 43.56 -31.89 -6.03
N ASN A 467 42.69 -32.86 -5.75
CA ASN A 467 42.16 -33.17 -4.40
C ASN A 467 41.37 -32.04 -3.71
N SER A 468 41.15 -30.90 -4.39
CA SER A 468 40.29 -29.83 -3.90
C SER A 468 38.83 -30.13 -4.23
N GLU A 469 37.90 -29.68 -3.39
CA GLU A 469 36.48 -29.81 -3.71
C GLU A 469 36.09 -28.77 -4.76
N VAL A 470 35.57 -29.25 -5.90
CA VAL A 470 35.03 -28.42 -6.97
C VAL A 470 33.52 -28.38 -6.85
N THR A 471 32.97 -27.18 -6.84
CA THR A 471 31.52 -26.94 -6.82
C THR A 471 31.06 -26.46 -8.19
N LEU A 472 30.27 -27.27 -8.87
CA LEU A 472 29.59 -26.83 -10.09
C LEU A 472 28.31 -26.11 -9.70
N THR A 473 28.11 -24.91 -10.25
CA THR A 473 26.84 -24.20 -10.20
C THR A 473 26.17 -24.32 -11.55
N ILE A 474 24.99 -24.92 -11.57
CA ILE A 474 24.28 -25.20 -12.82
C ILE A 474 23.12 -24.21 -12.91
N GLY A 475 23.27 -23.21 -13.79
CA GLY A 475 22.25 -22.21 -14.03
C GLY A 475 20.97 -22.85 -14.59
N THR A 476 19.85 -22.64 -13.88
CA THR A 476 18.48 -23.03 -14.24
C THR A 476 18.28 -24.50 -14.65
N GLY A 477 18.28 -25.36 -13.63
CA GLY A 477 17.37 -26.50 -13.46
C GLY A 477 17.68 -27.81 -14.21
N ALA A 478 18.94 -28.08 -14.52
CA ALA A 478 19.42 -29.45 -14.51
C ALA A 478 19.40 -29.99 -13.06
N ALA A 479 19.04 -31.25 -12.87
CA ALA A 479 18.92 -31.87 -11.54
C ALA A 479 20.00 -32.93 -11.26
N LEU A 480 20.71 -33.36 -12.31
CA LEU A 480 21.74 -34.38 -12.25
C LEU A 480 22.81 -34.09 -13.31
N VAL A 481 24.08 -34.29 -12.94
CA VAL A 481 25.21 -34.21 -13.86
C VAL A 481 25.97 -35.53 -13.84
N ASP A 482 26.23 -36.06 -15.03
CA ASP A 482 27.13 -37.18 -15.24
C ASP A 482 28.55 -36.66 -15.40
N VAL A 483 29.34 -36.77 -14.34
CA VAL A 483 30.75 -36.38 -14.36
C VAL A 483 31.55 -37.62 -14.72
N THR A 484 32.15 -37.65 -15.91
CA THR A 484 32.88 -38.82 -16.41
C THR A 484 33.94 -39.30 -15.42
N GLY A 485 33.86 -40.56 -15.01
CA GLY A 485 34.76 -41.16 -14.00
C GLY A 485 34.30 -41.02 -12.55
N TYR A 486 33.19 -40.32 -12.29
CA TYR A 486 32.55 -40.20 -10.99
C TYR A 486 31.12 -40.75 -11.07
N SER A 487 30.60 -41.24 -9.95
CA SER A 487 29.18 -41.59 -9.85
C SER A 487 28.32 -40.35 -10.13
N ASN A 488 27.21 -40.52 -10.86
CA ASN A 488 26.24 -39.45 -11.12
C ASN A 488 25.95 -38.66 -9.83
N VAL A 489 26.13 -37.34 -9.89
CA VAL A 489 25.99 -36.48 -8.71
C VAL A 489 24.73 -35.64 -8.85
N ALA A 490 23.89 -35.69 -7.83
CA ALA A 490 22.65 -34.91 -7.77
C ALA A 490 22.94 -33.49 -7.30
N ALA A 491 22.26 -32.53 -7.91
CA ALA A 491 22.27 -31.16 -7.42
C ALA A 491 21.59 -31.09 -6.04
N ASN A 492 22.18 -30.33 -5.12
CA ASN A 492 21.55 -30.04 -3.83
C ASN A 492 20.41 -28.99 -3.98
N SER A 493 19.78 -28.62 -2.87
CA SER A 493 18.69 -27.62 -2.86
C SER A 493 19.09 -26.23 -3.40
N SER A 494 20.39 -25.92 -3.43
CA SER A 494 20.94 -24.68 -4.01
C SER A 494 21.34 -24.82 -5.48
N GLY A 495 21.10 -25.98 -6.12
CA GLY A 495 21.44 -26.19 -7.52
C GLY A 495 22.93 -26.40 -7.78
N THR A 496 23.70 -26.81 -6.75
CA THR A 496 25.14 -27.04 -6.86
C THR A 496 25.51 -28.52 -6.74
N VAL A 497 26.60 -28.89 -7.40
CA VAL A 497 27.12 -30.26 -7.48
C VAL A 497 28.58 -30.28 -7.03
N PRO A 498 28.87 -30.74 -5.79
CA PRO A 498 30.25 -30.88 -5.31
C PRO A 498 30.86 -32.21 -5.77
N PHE A 499 32.11 -32.19 -6.20
CA PHE A 499 32.90 -33.39 -6.48
C PHE A 499 34.40 -33.11 -6.28
N LYS A 500 35.22 -34.16 -6.15
CA LYS A 500 36.67 -34.05 -5.95
C LYS A 500 37.41 -34.66 -7.14
N PRO A 501 38.02 -33.86 -8.02
CA PRO A 501 38.68 -34.35 -9.20
C PRO A 501 40.05 -34.98 -8.89
N THR A 502 40.33 -36.07 -9.58
CA THR A 502 41.58 -36.84 -9.59
C THR A 502 42.13 -37.02 -11.01
N ALA A 503 41.50 -36.41 -12.02
CA ALA A 503 41.85 -36.46 -13.44
C ALA A 503 41.13 -35.33 -14.20
N ASP A 504 41.48 -35.12 -15.49
CA ASP A 504 40.76 -34.23 -16.40
C ASP A 504 39.29 -34.62 -16.48
N VAL A 505 38.41 -33.61 -16.45
CA VAL A 505 36.96 -33.79 -16.48
C VAL A 505 36.39 -33.00 -17.64
N THR A 506 35.58 -33.68 -18.45
CA THR A 506 34.78 -33.02 -19.49
C THR A 506 33.31 -33.23 -19.17
N ILE A 507 32.60 -32.12 -19.00
CA ILE A 507 31.15 -32.08 -18.89
C ILE A 507 30.67 -31.38 -20.16
N ASN A 508 29.95 -32.09 -21.01
CA ASN A 508 29.30 -31.50 -22.16
C ASN A 508 27.78 -31.40 -21.91
N ALA A 509 27.05 -30.79 -22.84
CA ALA A 509 25.61 -30.62 -22.67
C ALA A 509 24.87 -31.96 -22.48
N ASN A 510 25.34 -33.05 -23.10
CA ASN A 510 24.73 -34.38 -22.98
C ASN A 510 25.02 -35.05 -21.62
N ASN A 511 25.96 -34.50 -20.83
CA ASN A 511 26.17 -34.89 -19.45
C ASN A 511 25.17 -34.24 -18.48
N LEU A 512 24.32 -33.32 -18.95
CA LEU A 512 23.26 -32.72 -18.15
C LEU A 512 21.97 -33.53 -18.31
N TYR A 513 21.31 -33.82 -17.20
CA TYR A 513 20.08 -34.59 -17.17
C TYR A 513 18.94 -33.80 -16.53
N TYR A 514 17.78 -33.81 -17.19
CA TYR A 514 16.58 -33.09 -16.79
C TYR A 514 15.48 -34.07 -16.37
N ALA A 515 14.79 -33.76 -15.26
CA ALA A 515 13.60 -34.50 -14.87
C ALA A 515 12.45 -34.18 -15.86
N VAL A 516 11.71 -35.21 -16.27
CA VAL A 516 10.48 -35.07 -17.06
C VAL A 516 9.30 -35.53 -16.21
N SER A 517 8.28 -34.68 -16.10
CA SER A 517 7.09 -34.91 -15.27
C SER A 517 5.80 -34.64 -16.05
N GLY A 518 4.64 -34.98 -15.48
CA GLY A 518 3.33 -34.72 -16.11
C GLY A 518 2.90 -35.72 -17.19
N LEU A 519 3.53 -36.89 -17.28
CA LEU A 519 3.22 -37.92 -18.29
C LEU A 519 1.89 -38.69 -18.06
N ASN A 520 0.87 -38.04 -17.51
CA ASN A 520 -0.43 -38.66 -17.31
C ASN A 520 -1.08 -38.95 -18.67
N ASN A 521 -1.56 -40.18 -18.87
CA ASN A 521 -2.21 -40.66 -20.12
C ASN A 521 -1.32 -40.67 -21.38
N ILE A 522 -0.01 -40.50 -21.22
CA ILE A 522 0.98 -40.61 -22.29
C ILE A 522 2.15 -41.47 -21.83
N THR A 523 2.84 -42.10 -22.77
CA THR A 523 4.09 -42.82 -22.52
C THR A 523 5.23 -42.10 -23.23
N ALA A 524 6.34 -41.96 -22.51
CA ALA A 524 7.59 -41.46 -23.06
C ALA A 524 8.46 -42.64 -23.46
N SER A 525 8.91 -42.67 -24.71
CA SER A 525 9.77 -43.72 -25.25
C SER A 525 10.89 -43.13 -26.09
N GLY A 526 12.01 -43.85 -26.16
CA GLY A 526 13.22 -43.33 -26.78
C GLY A 526 13.98 -42.32 -25.90
N GLY A 527 15.02 -41.73 -26.48
CA GLY A 527 15.95 -40.85 -25.78
C GLY A 527 16.94 -41.57 -24.84
N THR A 528 18.01 -40.86 -24.49
CA THR A 528 19.02 -41.29 -23.52
C THR A 528 18.55 -40.84 -22.14
N TYR A 529 18.45 -41.77 -21.19
CA TYR A 529 17.97 -41.48 -19.84
C TYR A 529 18.70 -42.30 -18.78
N THR A 530 18.61 -41.83 -17.54
CA THR A 530 19.07 -42.54 -16.33
C THR A 530 17.99 -42.46 -15.26
N THR A 531 18.00 -43.40 -14.31
CA THR A 531 17.04 -43.42 -13.20
C THR A 531 17.80 -43.29 -11.88
N VAL A 532 17.45 -42.27 -11.09
CA VAL A 532 18.01 -42.06 -9.75
C VAL A 532 16.85 -41.97 -8.76
N ASN A 533 16.86 -42.81 -7.73
CA ASN A 533 15.81 -42.86 -6.70
C ASN A 533 14.37 -42.96 -7.27
N GLY A 534 14.19 -43.73 -8.34
CA GLY A 534 12.88 -43.93 -8.97
C GLY A 534 12.40 -42.79 -9.88
N THR A 535 13.20 -41.72 -10.03
CA THR A 535 12.92 -40.63 -10.98
C THR A 535 13.75 -40.82 -12.25
N THR A 536 13.09 -40.78 -13.41
CA THR A 536 13.75 -40.85 -14.72
C THR A 536 14.19 -39.46 -15.15
N TYR A 537 15.47 -39.32 -15.45
CA TYR A 537 16.06 -38.11 -15.99
C TYR A 537 16.55 -38.37 -17.41
N TYR A 538 16.18 -37.50 -18.34
CA TYR A 538 16.58 -37.60 -19.73
C TYR A 538 17.75 -36.66 -19.98
N ALA A 539 18.74 -37.12 -20.75
CA ALA A 539 19.88 -36.31 -21.16
C ALA A 539 19.38 -35.06 -21.91
N ALA A 540 20.14 -33.97 -21.83
CA ALA A 540 19.85 -32.76 -22.59
C ALA A 540 19.77 -33.05 -24.09
N ASN A 541 18.86 -32.35 -24.77
CA ASN A 541 18.59 -32.45 -26.20
C ASN A 541 18.17 -33.85 -26.66
N SER A 542 17.78 -34.73 -25.74
CA SER A 542 17.29 -36.04 -26.11
C SER A 542 15.89 -35.93 -26.71
N SER A 543 15.67 -36.64 -27.82
CA SER A 543 14.37 -36.72 -28.47
C SER A 543 13.58 -37.86 -27.83
N VAL A 544 12.54 -37.48 -27.10
CA VAL A 544 11.63 -38.39 -26.41
C VAL A 544 10.30 -38.38 -27.14
N THR A 545 9.90 -39.53 -27.68
CA THR A 545 8.61 -39.67 -28.33
C THR A 545 7.53 -39.89 -27.29
N LEU A 546 6.56 -38.98 -27.29
CA LEU A 546 5.36 -39.00 -26.48
C LEU A 546 4.22 -39.57 -27.31
N SER A 547 3.66 -40.68 -26.85
CA SER A 547 2.47 -41.30 -27.45
C SER A 547 1.37 -41.42 -26.42
N SER A 548 0.12 -41.30 -26.86
CA SER A 548 -1.03 -41.64 -26.01
C SER A 548 -0.93 -43.11 -25.58
N ASN A 549 -1.15 -43.39 -24.31
CA ASN A 549 -1.40 -44.77 -23.85
C ASN A 549 -2.91 -45.04 -23.68
N VAL A 550 -3.75 -44.11 -24.11
CA VAL A 550 -5.21 -44.25 -24.17
C VAL A 550 -5.62 -44.81 -25.53
N ASN A 551 -6.39 -45.90 -25.51
CA ASN A 551 -6.82 -46.61 -26.71
C ASN A 551 -7.73 -45.72 -27.61
N GLY A 552 -7.46 -45.73 -28.93
CA GLY A 552 -8.21 -44.96 -29.92
C GLY A 552 -8.00 -43.44 -29.84
N ALA A 553 -6.98 -42.99 -29.10
CA ALA A 553 -6.66 -41.58 -28.92
C ALA A 553 -5.26 -41.26 -29.46
N ILE A 554 -5.13 -40.06 -30.01
CA ILE A 554 -3.86 -39.46 -30.38
C ILE A 554 -3.63 -38.19 -29.56
N ILE A 555 -2.39 -37.72 -29.50
CA ILE A 555 -2.07 -36.41 -28.94
C ILE A 555 -2.26 -35.38 -30.05
N GLY A 556 -3.30 -34.56 -29.96
CA GLY A 556 -3.55 -33.51 -30.96
C GLY A 556 -2.92 -32.17 -30.61
N ALA A 557 -2.64 -31.93 -29.33
CA ALA A 557 -1.80 -30.82 -28.88
C ALA A 557 -1.08 -31.20 -27.60
N ALA A 558 0.13 -30.69 -27.37
CA ALA A 558 0.80 -30.80 -26.08
C ALA A 558 1.52 -29.49 -25.76
N THR A 559 1.52 -29.11 -24.49
CA THR A 559 2.33 -28.00 -23.97
C THR A 559 3.38 -28.53 -23.01
N ALA A 560 4.54 -27.90 -22.97
CA ALA A 560 5.60 -28.21 -22.03
C ALA A 560 6.08 -26.93 -21.35
N THR A 561 6.23 -26.97 -20.02
CA THR A 561 6.97 -25.95 -19.27
C THR A 561 8.40 -26.41 -19.19
N GLY A 562 9.28 -25.88 -20.06
CA GLY A 562 10.65 -26.37 -20.25
C GLY A 562 10.74 -27.46 -21.33
N GLY A 563 11.72 -27.35 -22.25
CA GLY A 563 11.82 -28.21 -23.44
C GLY A 563 11.06 -27.70 -24.67
N LYS A 564 11.31 -28.31 -25.84
CA LYS A 564 10.61 -28.02 -27.11
C LYS A 564 9.77 -29.21 -27.53
N LEU A 565 8.50 -28.98 -27.84
CA LEU A 565 7.58 -30.00 -28.34
C LEU A 565 7.32 -29.80 -29.83
N ASN A 566 7.39 -30.89 -30.60
CA ASN A 566 7.05 -30.91 -32.02
C ASN A 566 5.97 -31.97 -32.28
N ASP A 567 4.94 -31.59 -33.03
CA ASP A 567 3.93 -32.51 -33.53
C ASP A 567 4.49 -33.31 -34.70
N ASN A 568 4.47 -34.63 -34.62
CA ASN A 568 5.01 -35.49 -35.68
C ASN A 568 4.02 -35.69 -36.85
N GLY A 569 2.78 -35.20 -36.71
CA GLY A 569 1.72 -35.34 -37.73
C GLY A 569 1.05 -36.72 -37.74
N ASP A 570 1.60 -37.70 -37.03
CA ASP A 570 1.08 -39.06 -36.90
C ASP A 570 0.29 -39.31 -35.60
N GLY A 571 0.07 -38.25 -34.81
CA GLY A 571 -0.61 -38.35 -33.51
C GLY A 571 0.32 -38.56 -32.31
N THR A 572 1.63 -38.60 -32.54
CA THR A 572 2.67 -38.54 -31.51
C THR A 572 3.34 -37.17 -31.49
N TRP A 573 4.01 -36.87 -30.38
CA TRP A 573 4.78 -35.64 -30.21
C TRP A 573 6.20 -35.97 -29.81
N THR A 574 7.17 -35.23 -30.34
CA THR A 574 8.56 -35.35 -29.92
C THR A 574 8.89 -34.23 -28.95
N LEU A 575 9.27 -34.59 -27.72
CA LEU A 575 9.85 -33.69 -26.74
C LEU A 575 11.37 -33.69 -26.89
N THR A 576 11.95 -32.53 -27.15
CA THR A 576 13.39 -32.30 -27.02
C THR A 576 13.64 -31.62 -25.68
N THR A 577 14.38 -32.28 -24.80
CA THR A 577 14.69 -31.83 -23.43
C THR A 577 15.76 -30.73 -23.43
N THR A 578 15.35 -29.48 -23.65
CA THR A 578 16.28 -28.35 -23.79
C THR A 578 16.46 -27.51 -22.52
N SER A 579 15.66 -27.73 -21.48
CA SER A 579 15.74 -26.98 -20.21
C SER A 579 15.00 -27.68 -19.06
N ALA A 580 15.16 -27.14 -17.84
CA ALA A 580 14.65 -27.68 -16.58
C ALA A 580 13.19 -28.15 -16.56
N ALA A 581 12.97 -29.27 -15.84
CA ALA A 581 11.66 -29.81 -15.42
C ALA A 581 10.56 -29.71 -16.49
N SER A 582 10.74 -30.41 -17.62
CA SER A 582 9.71 -30.51 -18.66
C SER A 582 8.46 -31.17 -18.08
N THR A 583 7.49 -30.35 -17.70
CA THR A 583 6.14 -30.83 -17.35
C THR A 583 5.29 -30.80 -18.60
N VAL A 584 4.90 -31.97 -19.11
CA VAL A 584 4.07 -32.09 -20.31
C VAL A 584 2.60 -32.10 -19.93
N THR A 585 1.78 -31.32 -20.64
CA THR A 585 0.31 -31.37 -20.52
C THR A 585 -0.29 -31.71 -21.90
N PRO A 586 -0.73 -32.96 -22.12
CA PRO A 586 -1.28 -33.37 -23.41
C PRO A 586 -2.79 -33.07 -23.54
N THR A 587 -3.22 -32.76 -24.75
CA THR A 587 -4.62 -32.71 -25.18
C THR A 587 -4.88 -33.86 -26.16
N LEU A 588 -5.82 -34.74 -25.81
CA LEU A 588 -6.14 -35.91 -26.59
C LEU A 588 -7.24 -35.63 -27.65
N TYR A 589 -7.10 -36.29 -28.79
CA TYR A 589 -8.07 -36.31 -29.87
C TYR A 589 -8.47 -37.76 -30.13
N TYR A 590 -9.74 -38.01 -30.39
CA TYR A 590 -10.28 -39.36 -30.50
C TYR A 590 -10.84 -39.61 -31.90
N SER A 591 -10.63 -40.81 -32.42
CA SER A 591 -11.19 -41.19 -33.73
C SER A 591 -12.72 -41.31 -33.63
N VAL A 592 -13.42 -40.92 -34.70
CA VAL A 592 -14.84 -41.23 -34.86
C VAL A 592 -15.02 -42.20 -36.02
N ASN A 593 -15.47 -43.42 -35.71
CA ASN A 593 -15.60 -44.53 -36.67
C ASN A 593 -17.08 -44.80 -37.01
N GLY A 594 -17.34 -45.55 -38.09
CA GLY A 594 -18.70 -46.00 -38.47
C GLY A 594 -19.57 -44.93 -39.17
N ILE A 595 -18.96 -43.86 -39.65
CA ILE A 595 -19.62 -42.74 -40.33
C ILE A 595 -19.74 -42.92 -41.85
N ASP A 596 -19.66 -44.15 -42.35
CA ASP A 596 -19.74 -44.43 -43.78
C ASP A 596 -21.11 -43.98 -44.33
N GLY A 597 -21.09 -43.22 -45.42
CA GLY A 597 -22.31 -42.61 -45.96
C GLY A 597 -22.70 -41.28 -45.29
N LEU A 598 -21.92 -40.78 -44.33
CA LEU A 598 -22.16 -39.49 -43.68
C LEU A 598 -21.13 -38.45 -44.09
N ASN A 599 -21.60 -37.21 -44.21
CA ASN A 599 -20.78 -36.01 -44.17
C ASN A 599 -20.64 -35.56 -42.73
N VAL A 600 -19.41 -35.26 -42.31
CA VAL A 600 -19.13 -34.71 -40.98
C VAL A 600 -18.65 -33.28 -41.12
N THR A 601 -19.31 -32.36 -40.42
CA THR A 601 -19.02 -30.92 -40.46
C THR A 601 -18.92 -30.34 -39.06
N GLY A 602 -18.11 -29.29 -38.89
CA GLY A 602 -17.88 -28.67 -37.58
C GLY A 602 -16.92 -29.46 -36.68
N GLY A 603 -16.68 -28.91 -35.48
CA GLY A 603 -15.71 -29.42 -34.50
C GLY A 603 -14.25 -29.21 -34.89
N THR A 604 -13.35 -29.19 -33.89
CA THR A 604 -11.90 -29.13 -34.16
C THR A 604 -11.37 -30.53 -34.39
N SER A 605 -10.95 -30.83 -35.61
CA SER A 605 -10.44 -32.14 -36.00
C SER A 605 -9.01 -32.10 -36.53
N LYS A 606 -8.39 -33.27 -36.58
CA LYS A 606 -7.10 -33.52 -37.20
C LYS A 606 -7.17 -34.84 -37.96
N THR A 607 -6.78 -34.83 -39.23
CA THR A 607 -6.72 -36.03 -40.05
C THR A 607 -5.33 -36.64 -39.95
N VAL A 608 -5.25 -37.92 -39.59
CA VAL A 608 -3.99 -38.67 -39.54
C VAL A 608 -4.20 -39.97 -40.33
N SER A 609 -3.35 -40.20 -41.33
CA SER A 609 -3.41 -41.38 -42.21
C SER A 609 -4.79 -41.67 -42.82
N GLY A 610 -5.54 -40.60 -43.14
CA GLY A 610 -6.88 -40.69 -43.73
C GLY A 610 -8.04 -40.81 -42.72
N THR A 611 -7.75 -40.99 -41.42
CA THR A 611 -8.78 -41.02 -40.37
C THR A 611 -8.89 -39.67 -39.68
N ASN A 612 -10.13 -39.18 -39.49
CA ASN A 612 -10.40 -37.94 -38.76
C ASN A 612 -10.50 -38.20 -37.26
N TYR A 613 -9.69 -37.48 -36.49
CA TYR A 613 -9.70 -37.46 -35.04
C TYR A 613 -10.23 -36.10 -34.56
N TYR A 614 -11.06 -36.09 -33.53
CA TYR A 614 -11.70 -34.86 -33.03
C TYR A 614 -11.22 -34.55 -31.63
N LYS A 615 -10.94 -33.26 -31.36
CA LYS A 615 -10.46 -32.79 -30.06
C LYS A 615 -11.45 -33.17 -28.99
N SER A 616 -10.96 -33.75 -27.90
CA SER A 616 -11.77 -34.04 -26.71
C SER A 616 -12.65 -32.84 -26.33
N GLY A 617 -13.96 -33.07 -26.24
CA GLY A 617 -14.99 -32.09 -25.94
C GLY A 617 -15.61 -31.40 -27.17
N SER A 618 -15.13 -31.67 -28.39
CA SER A 618 -15.68 -31.04 -29.60
C SER A 618 -16.99 -31.68 -30.05
N SER A 619 -17.91 -30.85 -30.52
CA SER A 619 -19.16 -31.24 -31.17
C SER A 619 -19.04 -31.17 -32.70
N VAL A 620 -19.49 -32.21 -33.39
CA VAL A 620 -19.48 -32.34 -34.85
C VAL A 620 -20.88 -32.69 -35.34
N THR A 621 -21.30 -32.13 -36.47
CA THR A 621 -22.60 -32.40 -37.09
C THR A 621 -22.44 -33.41 -38.22
N LEU A 622 -23.29 -34.44 -38.20
CA LEU A 622 -23.38 -35.54 -39.14
C LEU A 622 -24.60 -35.32 -40.03
N SER A 623 -24.42 -35.39 -41.35
CA SER A 623 -25.50 -35.33 -42.35
C SER A 623 -25.31 -36.43 -43.39
N SER A 624 -26.35 -36.79 -44.15
CA SER A 624 -26.20 -37.81 -45.21
C SER A 624 -25.32 -37.28 -46.34
N ASN A 625 -24.45 -38.13 -46.90
CA ASN A 625 -23.64 -37.78 -48.07
C ASN A 625 -24.33 -38.06 -49.41
N VAL A 626 -25.54 -38.62 -49.39
CA VAL A 626 -26.39 -38.83 -50.56
C VAL A 626 -27.31 -37.64 -50.75
N ASN A 627 -27.20 -36.99 -51.92
CA ASN A 627 -27.91 -35.74 -52.20
C ASN A 627 -29.44 -35.93 -52.10
N GLY A 628 -30.08 -35.16 -51.20
CA GLY A 628 -31.53 -35.22 -50.94
C GLY A 628 -31.97 -36.26 -49.89
N ALA A 629 -31.05 -37.04 -49.32
CA ALA A 629 -31.35 -37.98 -48.24
C ALA A 629 -31.14 -37.36 -46.84
N ILE A 630 -31.90 -37.80 -45.85
CA ILE A 630 -31.76 -37.41 -44.42
C ILE A 630 -31.34 -38.63 -43.57
N ILE A 631 -30.74 -38.40 -42.41
CA ILE A 631 -30.43 -39.47 -41.45
C ILE A 631 -31.68 -39.73 -40.60
N GLY A 632 -32.25 -40.93 -40.66
CA GLY A 632 -33.48 -41.25 -39.94
C GLY A 632 -33.25 -41.50 -38.46
N ALA A 633 -32.20 -42.25 -38.11
CA ALA A 633 -31.78 -42.48 -36.73
C ALA A 633 -30.28 -42.80 -36.65
N ALA A 634 -29.60 -42.41 -35.57
CA ALA A 634 -28.20 -42.76 -35.34
C ALA A 634 -27.94 -43.10 -33.87
N THR A 635 -27.00 -44.02 -33.63
CA THR A 635 -26.52 -44.36 -32.28
C THR A 635 -25.01 -44.17 -32.20
N ALA A 636 -24.49 -43.81 -31.02
CA ALA A 636 -23.06 -43.63 -30.79
C ALA A 636 -22.58 -44.30 -29.50
N THR A 637 -21.41 -44.93 -29.55
CA THR A 637 -20.69 -45.45 -28.38
C THR A 637 -19.45 -44.60 -28.16
N GLY A 638 -19.18 -44.09 -26.95
CA GLY A 638 -17.97 -43.27 -26.67
C GLY A 638 -18.13 -41.76 -26.92
N GLY A 639 -19.35 -41.23 -26.94
CA GLY A 639 -19.66 -39.81 -27.08
C GLY A 639 -21.16 -39.54 -26.90
N LYS A 640 -21.57 -38.27 -26.91
CA LYS A 640 -22.99 -37.89 -26.77
C LYS A 640 -23.54 -37.46 -28.13
N LEU A 641 -24.61 -38.12 -28.59
CA LEU A 641 -25.25 -37.85 -29.88
C LEU A 641 -26.63 -37.21 -29.67
N ASN A 642 -26.94 -36.14 -30.42
CA ASN A 642 -28.22 -35.43 -30.36
C ASN A 642 -28.80 -35.22 -31.77
N ASP A 643 -30.10 -35.41 -31.96
CA ASP A 643 -30.81 -35.09 -33.22
C ASP A 643 -31.07 -33.58 -33.30
N ASN A 644 -30.79 -32.97 -34.45
CA ASN A 644 -31.02 -31.54 -34.68
C ASN A 644 -32.41 -31.24 -35.26
N GLY A 645 -33.18 -32.26 -35.67
CA GLY A 645 -34.57 -32.13 -36.13
C GLY A 645 -34.73 -31.68 -37.59
N ASP A 646 -33.63 -31.49 -38.32
CA ASP A 646 -33.59 -31.10 -39.73
C ASP A 646 -33.02 -32.22 -40.63
N GLY A 647 -32.87 -33.42 -40.07
CA GLY A 647 -32.26 -34.57 -40.74
C GLY A 647 -30.75 -34.69 -40.51
N THR A 648 -30.16 -33.88 -39.62
CA THR A 648 -28.75 -33.94 -39.19
C THR A 648 -28.61 -34.26 -37.69
N TRP A 649 -27.45 -34.78 -37.27
CA TRP A 649 -27.19 -35.19 -35.87
C TRP A 649 -25.87 -34.63 -35.34
N THR A 650 -25.81 -34.17 -34.10
CA THR A 650 -24.59 -33.63 -33.48
C THR A 650 -23.95 -34.63 -32.50
N LEU A 651 -22.69 -35.02 -32.72
CA LEU A 651 -21.87 -35.85 -31.84
C LEU A 651 -20.88 -34.99 -31.05
N THR A 652 -20.87 -35.10 -29.72
CA THR A 652 -19.82 -34.53 -28.85
C THR A 652 -18.89 -35.64 -28.36
N THR A 653 -17.60 -35.52 -28.69
CA THR A 653 -16.57 -36.50 -28.30
C THR A 653 -16.13 -36.24 -26.86
N THR A 654 -16.37 -37.17 -25.93
CA THR A 654 -16.09 -36.91 -24.50
C THR A 654 -15.00 -37.82 -23.91
N SER A 655 -14.78 -39.02 -24.46
CA SER A 655 -13.65 -39.90 -24.11
C SER A 655 -13.66 -41.18 -24.95
N ALA A 656 -12.48 -41.62 -25.41
CA ALA A 656 -12.22 -42.80 -26.26
C ALA A 656 -12.84 -42.74 -27.67
N ALA A 657 -12.43 -43.65 -28.56
CA ALA A 657 -12.89 -43.70 -29.95
C ALA A 657 -14.43 -43.82 -30.01
N SER A 658 -15.09 -42.82 -30.60
CA SER A 658 -16.54 -42.86 -30.73
C SER A 658 -16.93 -43.65 -31.97
N THR A 659 -17.84 -44.61 -31.88
CA THR A 659 -18.37 -45.30 -33.07
C THR A 659 -19.81 -44.89 -33.28
N VAL A 660 -20.15 -44.35 -34.45
CA VAL A 660 -21.51 -43.97 -34.84
C VAL A 660 -22.06 -45.02 -35.80
N THR A 661 -23.36 -45.30 -35.73
CA THR A 661 -24.03 -46.15 -36.72
C THR A 661 -25.32 -45.45 -37.15
N PRO A 662 -25.36 -44.87 -38.36
CA PRO A 662 -26.57 -44.27 -38.92
C PRO A 662 -27.47 -45.34 -39.57
N THR A 663 -28.77 -45.07 -39.60
CA THR A 663 -29.81 -45.86 -40.29
C THR A 663 -30.62 -44.99 -41.22
#